data_AF-A0A3Q0DT33-F1
#
_entry.id   AF-A0A3Q0DT33-F1
#
_cell.length_a   1.000
_cell.length_b   1.000
_cell.length_c   1.000
_cell.angle_alpha   90.00
_cell.angle_beta   90.00
_cell.angle_gamma   90.00
#
_symmetry.space_group_name_H-M   'P 1'
#
loop_
_entity.id
_entity.type
_entity.pdbx_description
1 polymer ?
#
loop_
_entity_poly.entity_id
_entity_poly.type
_entity_poly.pdbx_seq_one_letter_code
_entity_poly.pdbx_strand_id
1 'polypeptide(L)'
;MGGPRLSPWTRLLLAALLSIDLPGDTANLCKKAQVKSCTECIRVDKDCAYCIDEMFKERRCNTQAELLAAGCQQKSIVVMQSSFQITEETQIDTTLRRSQMSPQGLRVRLRPGEEQHFELEVFEPLESPVDLYILMDFSNSMSDDLDNLKKMGQNLARVLSQLTSDYTIGFGKFVDKVSVPQTDMRPEKLKEPWPNSDPPFSFKNVISLTDDVNEFRNKLQGERISGNLDAPEGGFDAILQTAVCTSAIGWRPDSTHLLVFSTESAFHYEADGANVLAGIMNRNDERCHLDTTGTYTQYRTQDYPSVPTLVRLLAKHNIIPIFAVTNYSYSYYEKLHTYFPVSSLGVLQEDSSNIVELLEEAFNRIRSNLDIRALDSPRGLRTEITSKMFQKTKTGSFHIRRGEVGTYQVQLRAIEDVDGTHVCQLPEADQKGSIHLKPSFSDGLKMDVGIICDVCTCELQKEVQSAHCNFNGDFSCGHCVCSEGWSGKTCNCSTGSLSDMQPCLREDEDKPCSGHGECQCGHCVCYGEGRYEGQFCEYDNFQCPRTSGFLCNDRGRCSLGQCVCEPGWTGPSCDCPLSNATCIDSNGGVCNGRGHCECGRCHCNQQSLYTDTVCEINYSAIRLGLCEDLRSCVQCQAWGTGEKKGHTCEECSFKVKMVDELKKGEEVVEYCSFRDEDDDCTYSYTVEGDGTPGPNSTVLVHKKKDCPPSSFWWLIPLLLFLLPLLALLLLLCWKYCACCKACLALLPCCNRGHMVGFKEDHYMLRENLMASDHLDTPMLRSGNLKKHDVVRWKVTNNMQRPGFATHAASTNPTELVPYGLSLRLARLCTENLLKPDTRECAQLRQKVEENLNEVYRQISGAHKLQQTKFRQQPNAGKKQDHTIVDTVLTAPRSAKQALLKLTEKHVEQGSFHELKVSPGYYTLTADQDARGMVEFQEGVELVDVRVPLFIRPEDDDEKQLLVEAIDVPVGTATLGRRLVNITIIKEQASGLVSFEQTEYPVGRGEQVARIPVTRRILDNGKSQVSYRTQDGTAQGHRDYIPVEGELLFQPGETWKELQVKLLELQEVDSLLRGRQSRRFHIQLSNPKFGARLGQPHSATVIIGDPDELDRNFIGQTASSPPPARGDLGAPQNPNAKAAGSRKIHFNWLPPPGKPMG
;
A
#
# COMPACT_ATOMS: atom_id res chain seq x y z
N MET A 1 33.42 -32.69 -30.55
CA MET A 1 34.35 -33.13 -29.49
C MET A 1 33.64 -34.19 -28.67
N GLY A 2 34.23 -35.39 -28.56
CA GLY A 2 33.63 -36.52 -27.85
C GLY A 2 33.84 -36.39 -26.33
N GLY A 3 32.75 -36.40 -25.58
CA GLY A 3 32.73 -36.67 -24.13
C GLY A 3 32.46 -38.16 -23.86
N PRO A 4 32.85 -38.68 -22.69
CA PRO A 4 33.09 -40.11 -22.49
C PRO A 4 31.79 -40.93 -22.45
N ARG A 5 31.80 -42.09 -23.12
CA ARG A 5 30.72 -43.07 -23.05
C ARG A 5 30.77 -43.77 -21.69
N LEU A 6 29.73 -43.58 -20.87
CA LEU A 6 29.49 -44.33 -19.63
C LEU A 6 29.42 -45.84 -19.93
N SER A 7 30.07 -46.64 -19.08
CA SER A 7 30.18 -48.09 -19.24
C SER A 7 28.82 -48.80 -19.11
N PRO A 8 28.63 -49.96 -19.76
CA PRO A 8 27.36 -50.71 -19.69
C PRO A 8 27.01 -51.16 -18.27
N TRP A 9 28.01 -51.36 -17.39
CA TRP A 9 27.80 -51.66 -15.97
C TRP A 9 27.21 -50.48 -15.19
N THR A 10 27.59 -49.25 -15.55
CA THR A 10 27.06 -48.03 -14.92
C THR A 10 25.61 -47.79 -15.35
N ARG A 11 25.23 -48.16 -16.57
CA ARG A 11 23.83 -48.11 -17.03
C ARG A 11 22.94 -49.18 -16.38
N LEU A 12 23.48 -50.37 -16.11
CA LEU A 12 22.78 -51.43 -15.37
C LEU A 12 22.60 -51.09 -13.89
N LEU A 13 23.60 -50.44 -13.27
CA LEU A 13 23.48 -49.93 -11.90
C LEU A 13 22.51 -48.74 -11.80
N LEU A 14 22.51 -47.82 -12.77
CA LEU A 14 21.49 -46.76 -12.80
C LEU A 14 20.09 -47.31 -13.08
N ALA A 15 19.93 -48.30 -13.95
CA ALA A 15 18.63 -48.94 -14.20
C ALA A 15 18.15 -49.73 -12.97
N ALA A 16 19.04 -50.39 -12.23
CA ALA A 16 18.71 -51.09 -10.99
C ALA A 16 18.39 -50.12 -9.84
N LEU A 17 19.05 -48.96 -9.77
CA LEU A 17 18.75 -47.91 -8.79
C LEU A 17 17.49 -47.11 -9.13
N LEU A 18 17.11 -47.01 -10.41
CA LEU A 18 15.84 -46.41 -10.88
C LEU A 18 14.65 -47.39 -10.85
N SER A 19 14.87 -48.65 -10.46
CA SER A 19 13.80 -49.67 -10.31
C SER A 19 13.41 -49.93 -8.86
N ILE A 20 13.94 -49.15 -7.92
CA ILE A 20 13.51 -49.17 -6.52
C ILE A 20 12.72 -47.89 -6.28
N ASP A 21 11.50 -47.85 -6.81
CA ASP A 21 10.46 -47.03 -6.21
C ASP A 21 10.18 -47.65 -4.84
N LEU A 22 10.83 -47.12 -3.80
CA LEU A 22 10.31 -47.22 -2.45
C LEU A 22 9.00 -46.41 -2.48
N PRO A 23 7.82 -47.03 -2.31
CA PRO A 23 6.63 -46.25 -2.06
C PRO A 23 6.89 -45.54 -0.73
N GLY A 24 7.04 -44.22 -0.79
CA GLY A 24 6.88 -43.42 0.42
C GLY A 24 5.53 -43.80 0.98
N ASP A 25 5.53 -44.38 2.19
CA ASP A 25 4.34 -44.87 2.87
C ASP A 25 3.44 -43.65 3.16
N THR A 26 2.63 -43.25 2.17
CA THR A 26 1.58 -42.25 2.36
C THR A 26 0.70 -42.82 3.44
N ALA A 27 0.83 -42.29 4.64
CA ALA A 27 0.17 -42.85 5.80
C ALA A 27 -1.34 -42.96 5.52
N ASN A 28 -1.85 -44.19 5.48
CA ASN A 28 -3.24 -44.49 5.16
C ASN A 28 -4.20 -43.70 6.07
N LEU A 29 -4.81 -42.65 5.53
CA LEU A 29 -5.69 -41.73 6.23
C LEU A 29 -6.96 -42.44 6.73
N CYS A 30 -7.53 -43.32 5.90
CA CYS A 30 -8.69 -44.15 6.23
C CYS A 30 -8.46 -44.98 7.48
N LYS A 31 -7.26 -45.58 7.58
CA LYS A 31 -6.89 -46.42 8.72
C LYS A 31 -6.68 -45.62 10.00
N LYS A 32 -6.18 -44.38 9.91
CA LYS A 32 -5.93 -43.50 11.07
C LYS A 32 -7.20 -42.81 11.58
N ALA A 33 -8.16 -42.53 10.70
CA ALA A 33 -9.39 -41.85 11.03
C ALA A 33 -10.22 -42.64 12.06
N GLN A 34 -10.64 -41.97 13.13
CA GLN A 34 -11.50 -42.55 14.16
C GLN A 34 -12.97 -42.33 13.80
N VAL A 35 -13.44 -43.07 12.80
CA VAL A 35 -14.82 -42.98 12.29
C VAL A 35 -15.71 -44.05 12.91
N LYS A 36 -16.96 -43.68 13.20
CA LYS A 36 -17.96 -44.56 13.84
C LYS A 36 -18.94 -45.15 12.83
N SER A 37 -19.05 -44.56 11.64
CA SER A 37 -20.05 -44.91 10.64
C SER A 37 -19.45 -45.11 9.25
N CYS A 38 -20.22 -45.73 8.34
CA CYS A 38 -19.85 -45.89 6.95
C CYS A 38 -19.78 -44.52 6.25
N THR A 39 -20.77 -43.66 6.53
CA THR A 39 -20.83 -42.32 5.93
C THR A 39 -19.64 -41.46 6.34
N GLU A 40 -19.25 -41.50 7.62
CA GLU A 40 -18.04 -40.81 8.09
C GLU A 40 -16.80 -41.35 7.38
N CYS A 41 -16.66 -42.68 7.26
CA CYS A 41 -15.51 -43.30 6.60
C CYS A 41 -15.33 -42.84 5.15
N ILE A 42 -16.41 -42.84 4.37
CA ILE A 42 -16.36 -42.51 2.94
C ILE A 42 -16.03 -41.02 2.72
N ARG A 43 -16.33 -40.17 3.70
CA ARG A 43 -16.02 -38.73 3.68
C ARG A 43 -14.57 -38.40 4.07
N VAL A 44 -13.82 -39.34 4.65
CA VAL A 44 -12.43 -39.09 5.09
C VAL A 44 -11.49 -38.83 3.91
N ASP A 45 -11.53 -39.70 2.91
CA ASP A 45 -10.63 -39.65 1.75
C ASP A 45 -11.28 -40.42 0.59
N LYS A 46 -10.97 -40.03 -0.65
CA LYS A 46 -11.44 -40.66 -1.89
C LYS A 46 -11.10 -42.16 -1.99
N ASP A 47 -10.05 -42.62 -1.32
CA ASP A 47 -9.58 -44.00 -1.35
C ASP A 47 -10.20 -44.86 -0.23
N CYS A 48 -10.98 -44.25 0.69
CA CYS A 48 -11.61 -44.96 1.78
C CYS A 48 -12.80 -45.81 1.31
N ALA A 49 -12.90 -47.00 1.91
CA ALA A 49 -13.94 -47.98 1.74
C ALA A 49 -14.38 -48.49 3.13
N TYR A 50 -15.59 -49.04 3.21
CA TYR A 50 -16.14 -49.55 4.47
C TYR A 50 -16.55 -51.02 4.37
N CYS A 51 -16.18 -51.83 5.36
CA CYS A 51 -16.55 -53.25 5.43
C CYS A 51 -17.81 -53.47 6.27
N ILE A 52 -18.87 -53.96 5.63
CA ILE A 52 -20.15 -54.33 6.27
C ILE A 52 -20.24 -55.82 6.64
N ASP A 53 -19.15 -56.59 6.50
CA ASP A 53 -19.14 -58.01 6.89
C ASP A 53 -19.22 -58.15 8.42
N GLU A 54 -20.24 -58.84 8.91
CA GLU A 54 -20.50 -59.05 10.34
C GLU A 54 -19.35 -59.73 11.06
N MET A 55 -18.70 -60.69 10.39
CA MET A 55 -17.63 -61.50 10.97
C MET A 55 -16.26 -60.83 10.91
N PHE A 56 -16.19 -59.62 10.34
CA PHE A 56 -14.96 -58.86 10.20
C PHE A 56 -14.49 -58.33 11.55
N LYS A 57 -13.24 -58.63 11.90
CA LYS A 57 -12.66 -58.34 13.23
C LYS A 57 -11.74 -57.13 13.26
N GLU A 58 -11.26 -56.71 12.10
CA GLU A 58 -10.36 -55.57 11.93
C GLU A 58 -11.14 -54.24 11.80
N ARG A 59 -10.44 -53.11 11.62
CA ARG A 59 -11.06 -51.80 11.42
C ARG A 59 -11.90 -51.77 10.14
N ARG A 60 -13.20 -51.46 10.29
CA ARG A 60 -14.18 -51.46 9.19
C ARG A 60 -13.94 -50.35 8.15
N CYS A 61 -13.33 -49.23 8.53
CA CYS A 61 -12.91 -48.19 7.61
C CYS A 61 -11.45 -48.37 7.21
N ASN A 62 -11.20 -48.61 5.92
CA ASN A 62 -9.86 -48.72 5.38
C ASN A 62 -9.87 -48.57 3.84
N THR A 63 -8.72 -48.58 3.18
CA THR A 63 -8.68 -48.67 1.71
C THR A 63 -9.23 -50.02 1.25
N GLN A 64 -9.83 -50.06 0.05
CA GLN A 64 -10.41 -51.30 -0.48
C GLN A 64 -9.38 -52.45 -0.54
N ALA A 65 -8.14 -52.16 -0.89
CA ALA A 65 -7.06 -53.15 -0.94
C ALA A 65 -6.73 -53.73 0.44
N GLU A 66 -6.65 -52.88 1.48
CA GLU A 66 -6.38 -53.35 2.84
C GLU A 66 -7.56 -54.10 3.45
N LEU A 67 -8.80 -53.72 3.15
CA LEU A 67 -9.99 -54.47 3.61
C LEU A 67 -10.01 -55.89 3.03
N LEU A 68 -9.67 -56.04 1.76
CA LEU A 68 -9.54 -57.35 1.12
C LEU A 68 -8.41 -58.16 1.73
N ALA A 69 -7.25 -57.55 1.96
CA ALA A 69 -6.11 -58.20 2.61
C ALA A 69 -6.43 -58.63 4.06
N ALA A 70 -7.24 -57.86 4.77
CA ALA A 70 -7.74 -58.17 6.10
C ALA A 70 -8.87 -59.22 6.13
N GLY A 71 -9.34 -59.69 4.97
CA GLY A 71 -10.33 -60.76 4.84
C GLY A 71 -11.80 -60.30 4.76
N CYS A 72 -12.07 -59.02 4.47
CA CYS A 72 -13.43 -58.57 4.16
C CYS A 72 -13.87 -59.14 2.80
N GLN A 73 -15.08 -59.68 2.71
CA GLN A 73 -15.62 -60.19 1.44
C GLN A 73 -15.85 -59.04 0.45
N GLN A 74 -15.47 -59.22 -0.82
CA GLN A 74 -15.62 -58.19 -1.87
C GLN A 74 -17.05 -57.61 -1.96
N LYS A 75 -18.08 -58.46 -1.83
CA LYS A 75 -19.49 -58.06 -1.86
C LYS A 75 -19.95 -57.26 -0.62
N SER A 76 -19.16 -57.32 0.45
CA SER A 76 -19.40 -56.66 1.73
C SER A 76 -18.54 -55.40 1.89
N ILE A 77 -17.87 -54.95 0.83
CA ILE A 77 -17.14 -53.68 0.80
C ILE A 77 -18.04 -52.63 0.16
N VAL A 78 -18.26 -51.53 0.87
CA VAL A 78 -19.02 -50.37 0.41
C VAL A 78 -18.04 -49.29 -0.02
N VAL A 79 -18.21 -48.82 -1.26
CA VAL A 79 -17.47 -47.70 -1.86
C VAL A 79 -18.50 -46.83 -2.58
N MET A 80 -18.45 -45.52 -2.37
CA MET A 80 -19.19 -44.58 -3.22
C MET A 80 -18.39 -44.34 -4.49
N GLN A 81 -18.99 -44.61 -5.65
CA GLN A 81 -18.33 -44.44 -6.94
C GLN A 81 -18.62 -43.06 -7.53
N SER A 82 -17.57 -42.39 -7.97
CA SER A 82 -17.66 -41.16 -8.76
C SER A 82 -18.12 -41.45 -10.18
N SER A 83 -18.76 -40.46 -10.81
CA SER A 83 -19.34 -40.61 -12.14
C SER A 83 -19.00 -39.41 -13.03
N PHE A 84 -18.65 -39.68 -14.28
CA PHE A 84 -18.41 -38.68 -15.31
C PHE A 84 -19.16 -39.09 -16.58
N GLN A 85 -20.04 -38.21 -17.07
CA GLN A 85 -20.85 -38.45 -18.25
C GLN A 85 -20.92 -37.20 -19.12
N ILE A 86 -20.62 -37.35 -20.41
CA ILE A 86 -20.89 -36.33 -21.42
C ILE A 86 -22.37 -36.40 -21.81
N THR A 87 -23.11 -35.31 -21.63
CA THR A 87 -24.56 -35.26 -21.91
C THR A 87 -24.87 -34.65 -23.27
N GLU A 88 -24.02 -33.75 -23.76
CA GLU A 88 -24.18 -33.09 -25.05
C GLU A 88 -22.81 -32.84 -25.68
N GLU A 89 -22.63 -33.33 -26.91
CA GLU A 89 -21.39 -33.24 -27.67
C GLU A 89 -21.70 -33.09 -29.16
N THR A 90 -21.47 -31.88 -29.68
CA THR A 90 -21.57 -31.54 -31.09
C THR A 90 -20.20 -31.16 -31.63
N GLN A 91 -19.88 -31.58 -32.86
CA GLN A 91 -18.61 -31.26 -33.49
C GLN A 91 -18.54 -29.80 -33.91
N ILE A 92 -17.35 -29.21 -33.79
CA ILE A 92 -17.08 -27.83 -34.15
C ILE A 92 -17.11 -27.67 -35.67
N ASP A 93 -17.96 -26.77 -36.16
CA ASP A 93 -18.00 -26.32 -37.56
C ASP A 93 -17.22 -25.02 -37.74
N THR A 94 -16.00 -25.14 -38.30
CA THR A 94 -15.09 -24.01 -38.53
C THR A 94 -15.55 -23.02 -39.60
N THR A 95 -16.63 -23.31 -40.34
CA THR A 95 -17.17 -22.42 -41.38
C THR A 95 -18.07 -21.31 -40.82
N LEU A 96 -18.55 -21.48 -39.59
CA LEU A 96 -19.43 -20.51 -38.94
C LEU A 96 -18.64 -19.30 -38.40
N ARG A 97 -19.22 -18.10 -38.53
CA ARG A 97 -18.67 -16.84 -38.01
C ARG A 97 -18.95 -16.61 -36.52
N ARG A 98 -19.11 -17.68 -35.75
CA ARG A 98 -19.38 -17.63 -34.31
C ARG A 98 -18.49 -18.59 -33.55
N SER A 99 -18.16 -18.23 -32.31
CA SER A 99 -17.36 -19.08 -31.44
C SER A 99 -18.12 -20.36 -31.09
N GLN A 100 -17.40 -21.46 -31.02
CA GLN A 100 -17.95 -22.78 -30.73
C GLN A 100 -17.07 -23.50 -29.73
N MET A 101 -17.66 -24.47 -29.06
CA MET A 101 -16.92 -25.34 -28.14
C MET A 101 -17.52 -26.72 -28.07
N SER A 102 -16.70 -27.70 -27.69
CA SER A 102 -17.10 -29.09 -27.47
C SER A 102 -16.34 -29.70 -26.28
N PRO A 103 -17.01 -30.50 -25.43
CA PRO A 103 -18.45 -30.78 -25.39
C PRO A 103 -19.26 -29.57 -24.86
N GLN A 104 -20.59 -29.60 -25.02
CA GLN A 104 -21.49 -28.51 -24.57
C GLN A 104 -22.17 -28.83 -23.23
N GLY A 105 -22.25 -30.12 -22.86
CA GLY A 105 -22.92 -30.58 -21.66
C GLY A 105 -22.20 -31.72 -20.96
N LEU A 106 -22.03 -31.62 -19.64
CA LEU A 106 -21.40 -32.64 -18.80
C LEU A 106 -22.20 -32.86 -17.50
N ARG A 107 -22.12 -34.07 -16.94
CA ARG A 107 -22.53 -34.41 -15.57
C ARG A 107 -21.39 -35.08 -14.83
N VAL A 108 -21.03 -34.55 -13.66
CA VAL A 108 -19.91 -35.03 -12.86
C VAL A 108 -20.32 -35.18 -11.39
N ARG A 109 -19.97 -36.30 -10.76
CA ARG A 109 -20.09 -36.54 -9.32
C ARG A 109 -18.76 -37.02 -8.78
N LEU A 110 -18.21 -36.31 -7.80
CA LEU A 110 -16.88 -36.54 -7.24
C LEU A 110 -16.94 -36.76 -5.73
N ARG A 111 -16.03 -37.56 -5.18
CA ARG A 111 -15.83 -37.64 -3.73
C ARG A 111 -15.03 -36.42 -3.22
N PRO A 112 -15.16 -36.05 -1.94
CA PRO A 112 -14.25 -35.09 -1.32
C PRO A 112 -12.78 -35.49 -1.57
N GLY A 113 -11.97 -34.53 -2.03
CA GLY A 113 -10.55 -34.74 -2.34
C GLY A 113 -10.27 -35.27 -3.75
N GLU A 114 -11.29 -35.73 -4.47
CA GLU A 114 -11.13 -36.28 -5.82
C GLU A 114 -11.06 -35.19 -6.89
N GLU A 115 -10.37 -35.51 -7.99
CA GLU A 115 -10.24 -34.64 -9.15
C GLU A 115 -10.53 -35.39 -10.44
N GLN A 116 -11.13 -34.69 -11.39
CA GLN A 116 -11.47 -35.18 -12.72
C GLN A 116 -10.88 -34.28 -13.78
N HIS A 117 -10.30 -34.90 -14.80
CA HIS A 117 -9.71 -34.22 -15.95
C HIS A 117 -10.51 -34.52 -17.21
N PHE A 118 -10.72 -33.51 -18.06
CA PHE A 118 -11.29 -33.69 -19.39
C PHE A 118 -10.76 -32.63 -20.37
N GLU A 119 -10.84 -32.94 -21.67
CA GLU A 119 -10.44 -32.02 -22.73
C GLU A 119 -11.64 -31.17 -23.18
N LEU A 120 -11.36 -29.90 -23.45
CA LEU A 120 -12.30 -28.91 -23.96
C LEU A 120 -11.71 -28.33 -25.25
N GLU A 121 -12.48 -28.40 -26.33
CA GLU A 121 -12.14 -27.78 -27.60
C GLU A 121 -12.87 -26.46 -27.75
N VAL A 122 -12.17 -25.40 -28.15
CA VAL A 122 -12.74 -24.07 -28.39
C VAL A 122 -12.28 -23.55 -29.74
N PHE A 123 -13.20 -23.05 -30.54
CA PHE A 123 -12.93 -22.45 -31.84
C PHE A 123 -13.37 -20.99 -31.86
N GLU A 124 -12.41 -20.11 -32.14
CA GLU A 124 -12.65 -18.68 -32.33
C GLU A 124 -12.48 -18.32 -33.82
N PRO A 125 -13.53 -17.81 -34.50
CA PRO A 125 -13.49 -17.52 -35.92
C PRO A 125 -12.58 -16.31 -36.23
N LEU A 126 -12.07 -16.26 -37.47
CA LEU A 126 -11.28 -15.12 -37.96
C LEU A 126 -12.09 -13.82 -38.00
N GLU A 127 -13.38 -13.90 -38.28
CA GLU A 127 -14.28 -12.75 -38.31
C GLU A 127 -15.53 -13.10 -37.50
N SER A 128 -15.88 -12.24 -36.55
CA SER A 128 -17.06 -12.38 -35.67
C SER A 128 -17.81 -11.05 -35.63
N PRO A 129 -19.14 -11.06 -35.39
CA PRO A 129 -19.89 -9.83 -35.16
C PRO A 129 -19.36 -9.06 -33.94
N VAL A 130 -19.36 -7.74 -33.98
CA VAL A 130 -18.84 -6.87 -32.90
C VAL A 130 -19.87 -5.81 -32.53
N ASP A 131 -20.09 -5.64 -31.23
CA ASP A 131 -20.88 -4.54 -30.68
C ASP A 131 -19.95 -3.60 -29.93
N LEU A 132 -19.87 -2.35 -30.38
CA LEU A 132 -19.05 -1.32 -29.75
C LEU A 132 -19.94 -0.29 -29.05
N TYR A 133 -19.90 -0.24 -27.73
CA TYR A 133 -20.59 0.78 -26.96
C TYR A 133 -19.58 1.76 -26.34
N ILE A 134 -19.71 3.04 -26.67
CA ILE A 134 -18.85 4.10 -26.14
C ILE A 134 -19.54 4.76 -24.96
N LEU A 135 -18.90 4.69 -23.80
CA LEU A 135 -19.32 5.31 -22.55
C LEU A 135 -18.33 6.42 -22.21
N MET A 136 -18.80 7.66 -22.32
CA MET A 136 -17.93 8.83 -22.20
C MET A 136 -18.39 9.75 -21.07
N ASP A 137 -17.40 10.29 -20.38
CA ASP A 137 -17.53 11.34 -19.39
C ASP A 137 -17.94 12.67 -20.06
N PHE A 138 -18.98 13.30 -19.51
CA PHE A 138 -19.58 14.54 -20.00
C PHE A 138 -19.46 15.68 -18.97
N SER A 139 -18.54 15.55 -18.01
CA SER A 139 -18.09 16.64 -17.15
C SER A 139 -17.56 17.81 -17.99
N ASN A 140 -17.44 18.98 -17.36
CA ASN A 140 -17.09 20.21 -18.08
C ASN A 140 -15.68 20.19 -18.67
N SER A 141 -14.78 19.42 -18.09
CA SER A 141 -13.41 19.31 -18.58
C SER A 141 -13.30 18.53 -19.88
N MET A 142 -14.21 17.58 -20.14
CA MET A 142 -14.30 16.82 -21.41
C MET A 142 -14.85 17.64 -22.61
N SER A 143 -14.84 18.97 -22.51
CA SER A 143 -15.51 19.86 -23.47
C SER A 143 -14.85 19.88 -24.85
N ASP A 144 -13.52 19.83 -24.88
CA ASP A 144 -12.71 19.77 -26.10
C ASP A 144 -12.66 18.36 -26.69
N ASP A 145 -12.68 17.33 -25.84
CA ASP A 145 -12.82 15.93 -26.27
C ASP A 145 -14.11 15.69 -27.06
N LEU A 146 -15.22 16.29 -26.63
CA LEU A 146 -16.52 16.15 -27.31
C LEU A 146 -16.46 16.64 -28.76
N ASP A 147 -15.72 17.72 -29.04
CA ASP A 147 -15.56 18.24 -30.39
C ASP A 147 -14.75 17.29 -31.28
N ASN A 148 -13.74 16.63 -30.72
CA ASN A 148 -12.96 15.62 -31.43
C ASN A 148 -13.73 14.32 -31.61
N LEU A 149 -14.54 13.89 -30.64
CA LEU A 149 -15.46 12.75 -30.79
C LEU A 149 -16.49 13.00 -31.91
N LYS A 150 -17.06 14.20 -31.97
CA LYS A 150 -17.99 14.60 -33.03
C LYS A 150 -17.35 14.53 -34.42
N LYS A 151 -16.08 14.91 -34.56
CA LYS A 151 -15.30 14.76 -35.80
C LYS A 151 -14.97 13.28 -36.07
N MET A 152 -14.74 12.50 -35.02
CA MET A 152 -14.35 11.09 -35.09
C MET A 152 -15.46 10.16 -35.61
N GLY A 153 -16.74 10.49 -35.47
CA GLY A 153 -17.84 9.61 -35.87
C GLY A 153 -17.72 9.00 -37.29
N GLN A 154 -17.06 9.70 -38.23
CA GLN A 154 -16.73 9.15 -39.57
C GLN A 154 -15.55 8.16 -39.56
N ASN A 155 -14.51 8.43 -38.78
CA ASN A 155 -13.32 7.59 -38.67
C ASN A 155 -13.59 6.30 -37.88
N LEU A 156 -14.52 6.33 -36.92
CA LEU A 156 -14.84 5.16 -36.09
C LEU A 156 -15.47 4.03 -36.92
N ALA A 157 -16.38 4.36 -37.83
CA ALA A 157 -16.97 3.38 -38.76
C ALA A 157 -15.91 2.77 -39.69
N ARG A 158 -14.91 3.55 -40.10
CA ARG A 158 -13.77 3.04 -40.87
C ARG A 158 -12.99 2.00 -40.07
N VAL A 159 -12.67 2.26 -38.80
CA VAL A 159 -11.96 1.28 -37.96
C VAL A 159 -12.79 0.02 -37.75
N LEU A 160 -14.08 0.15 -37.46
CA LEU A 160 -14.95 -1.01 -37.25
C LEU A 160 -15.13 -1.86 -38.52
N SER A 161 -15.28 -1.23 -39.69
CA SER A 161 -15.35 -1.94 -40.97
C SER A 161 -14.06 -2.67 -41.35
N GLN A 162 -12.90 -2.28 -40.79
CA GLN A 162 -11.65 -3.02 -40.94
C GLN A 162 -11.60 -4.27 -40.05
N LEU A 163 -12.40 -4.32 -38.98
CA LEU A 163 -12.40 -5.41 -38.00
C LEU A 163 -13.41 -6.50 -38.33
N THR A 164 -14.61 -6.09 -38.74
CA THR A 164 -15.70 -6.99 -39.10
C THR A 164 -16.65 -6.30 -40.08
N SER A 165 -17.22 -7.10 -40.97
CA SER A 165 -18.32 -6.68 -41.85
C SER A 165 -19.64 -6.51 -41.10
N ASP A 166 -19.76 -7.06 -39.89
CA ASP A 166 -20.97 -7.05 -39.07
C ASP A 166 -20.71 -6.36 -37.71
N TYR A 167 -20.97 -5.07 -37.63
CA TYR A 167 -20.79 -4.28 -36.41
C TYR A 167 -22.00 -3.43 -36.06
N THR A 168 -22.18 -3.16 -34.76
CA THR A 168 -23.10 -2.13 -34.25
C THR A 168 -22.35 -1.14 -33.36
N ILE A 169 -22.82 0.11 -33.30
CA ILE A 169 -22.23 1.18 -32.50
C ILE A 169 -23.30 1.81 -31.61
N GLY A 170 -22.98 2.00 -30.34
CA GLY A 170 -23.83 2.65 -29.35
C GLY A 170 -23.06 3.71 -28.56
N PHE A 171 -23.81 4.56 -27.87
CA PHE A 171 -23.26 5.70 -27.13
C PHE A 171 -24.06 5.99 -25.86
N GLY A 172 -23.33 6.10 -24.75
CA GLY A 172 -23.84 6.57 -23.47
C GLY A 172 -22.95 7.67 -22.90
N LYS A 173 -23.57 8.54 -22.10
CA LYS A 173 -22.88 9.61 -21.39
C LYS A 173 -23.11 9.52 -19.89
N PHE A 174 -22.11 9.89 -19.10
CA PHE A 174 -22.21 9.98 -17.65
C PHE A 174 -21.54 11.22 -17.10
N VAL A 175 -21.93 11.62 -15.90
CA VAL A 175 -21.27 12.64 -15.08
C VAL A 175 -21.26 12.09 -13.66
N ASP A 176 -22.24 12.46 -12.82
CA ASP A 176 -22.35 11.94 -11.47
C ASP A 176 -23.77 12.02 -10.87
N LYS A 177 -23.97 11.43 -9.70
CA LYS A 177 -25.24 11.44 -8.96
C LYS A 177 -25.69 12.88 -8.72
N VAL A 178 -26.94 13.19 -9.06
CA VAL A 178 -27.54 14.52 -8.84
C VAL A 178 -28.01 14.65 -7.39
N SER A 179 -27.03 14.77 -6.49
CA SER A 179 -27.15 14.90 -5.03
C SER A 179 -26.00 15.73 -4.46
N VAL A 180 -26.14 16.24 -3.23
CA VAL A 180 -25.01 16.83 -2.48
C VAL A 180 -24.15 15.69 -1.94
N PRO A 181 -22.80 15.77 -1.98
CA PRO A 181 -21.97 16.88 -2.44
C PRO A 181 -21.61 16.85 -3.93
N GLN A 182 -21.97 15.80 -4.67
CA GLN A 182 -21.55 15.60 -6.06
C GLN A 182 -22.01 16.71 -7.03
N THR A 183 -23.18 17.28 -6.79
CA THR A 183 -23.79 18.30 -7.66
C THR A 183 -24.19 19.54 -6.88
N ASP A 184 -23.98 20.72 -7.49
CA ASP A 184 -24.49 21.98 -6.98
C ASP A 184 -26.02 22.06 -7.10
N MET A 185 -26.71 21.95 -5.97
CA MET A 185 -28.17 21.89 -5.91
C MET A 185 -28.87 23.26 -6.02
N ARG A 186 -28.15 24.36 -6.29
CA ARG A 186 -28.79 25.66 -6.53
C ARG A 186 -29.66 25.59 -7.80
N PRO A 187 -30.91 26.12 -7.80
CA PRO A 187 -31.82 25.99 -8.95
C PRO A 187 -31.25 26.49 -10.29
N GLU A 188 -30.42 27.53 -10.25
CA GLU A 188 -29.72 28.06 -11.42
C GLU A 188 -28.74 27.05 -12.00
N LYS A 189 -27.97 26.39 -11.14
CA LYS A 189 -26.95 25.38 -11.50
C LYS A 189 -27.54 24.02 -11.87
N LEU A 190 -28.67 23.65 -11.27
CA LEU A 190 -29.43 22.46 -11.67
C LEU A 190 -30.06 22.60 -13.05
N LYS A 191 -30.35 23.82 -13.50
CA LYS A 191 -30.86 24.08 -14.84
C LYS A 191 -29.72 24.13 -15.86
N GLU A 192 -28.63 24.78 -15.50
CA GLU A 192 -27.49 25.02 -16.38
C GLU A 192 -26.22 25.20 -15.52
N PRO A 193 -25.44 24.14 -15.28
CA PRO A 193 -24.27 24.20 -14.38
C PRO A 193 -23.19 25.14 -14.93
N TRP A 194 -23.04 25.17 -16.26
CA TRP A 194 -22.15 26.04 -17.04
C TRP A 194 -22.89 26.67 -18.22
N PRO A 195 -22.48 27.85 -18.72
CA PRO A 195 -23.11 28.45 -19.90
C PRO A 195 -23.12 27.49 -21.10
N ASN A 196 -24.29 27.28 -21.71
CA ASN A 196 -24.54 26.33 -22.80
C ASN A 196 -24.39 24.84 -22.44
N SER A 197 -24.58 24.45 -21.18
CA SER A 197 -24.50 23.05 -20.74
C SER A 197 -25.87 22.42 -20.45
N ASP A 198 -25.92 21.08 -20.49
CA ASP A 198 -27.08 20.29 -20.09
C ASP A 198 -27.22 20.24 -18.55
N PRO A 199 -28.45 20.11 -18.01
CA PRO A 199 -28.69 19.84 -16.59
C PRO A 199 -27.89 18.63 -16.09
N PRO A 200 -27.40 18.61 -14.84
CA PRO A 200 -26.65 17.49 -14.28
C PRO A 200 -27.43 16.17 -14.35
N PHE A 201 -26.71 15.06 -14.58
CA PHE A 201 -27.27 13.71 -14.63
C PHE A 201 -26.21 12.67 -14.26
N SER A 202 -26.63 11.50 -13.78
CA SER A 202 -25.71 10.39 -13.47
C SER A 202 -25.32 9.61 -14.73
N PHE A 203 -26.27 8.92 -15.36
CA PHE A 203 -26.04 8.15 -16.57
C PHE A 203 -27.23 8.27 -17.53
N LYS A 204 -26.93 8.37 -18.84
CA LYS A 204 -27.89 8.32 -19.94
C LYS A 204 -27.39 7.44 -21.07
N ASN A 205 -28.18 6.44 -21.45
CA ASN A 205 -28.07 5.76 -22.75
C ASN A 205 -28.71 6.65 -23.82
N VAL A 206 -27.89 7.17 -24.74
CA VAL A 206 -28.34 8.12 -25.76
C VAL A 206 -28.62 7.40 -27.09
N ILE A 207 -27.74 6.47 -27.45
CA ILE A 207 -27.79 5.73 -28.71
C ILE A 207 -27.64 4.26 -28.38
N SER A 208 -28.75 3.53 -28.42
CA SER A 208 -28.71 2.07 -28.42
C SER A 208 -27.92 1.57 -29.64
N LEU A 209 -27.32 0.38 -29.51
CA LEU A 209 -26.52 -0.24 -30.55
C LEU A 209 -27.29 -0.29 -31.88
N THR A 210 -26.73 0.37 -32.90
CA THR A 210 -27.30 0.49 -34.25
C THR A 210 -26.21 0.25 -35.30
N ASP A 211 -26.60 -0.26 -36.46
CA ASP A 211 -25.76 -0.37 -37.65
C ASP A 211 -25.78 0.93 -38.49
N ASP A 212 -26.70 1.85 -38.22
CA ASP A 212 -26.79 3.15 -38.91
C ASP A 212 -25.81 4.19 -38.33
N VAL A 213 -24.63 4.27 -38.96
CA VAL A 213 -23.60 5.28 -38.64
C VAL A 213 -24.09 6.72 -38.81
N ASN A 214 -25.04 6.99 -39.72
CA ASN A 214 -25.58 8.33 -39.90
C ASN A 214 -26.51 8.70 -38.74
N GLU A 215 -27.32 7.76 -38.26
CA GLU A 215 -28.12 7.95 -37.04
C GLU A 215 -27.21 8.26 -35.85
N PHE A 216 -26.16 7.44 -35.67
CA PHE A 216 -25.16 7.64 -34.61
C PHE A 216 -24.57 9.06 -34.67
N ARG A 217 -24.09 9.47 -35.84
CA ARG A 217 -23.51 10.81 -36.05
C ARG A 217 -24.51 11.92 -35.76
N ASN A 218 -25.72 11.82 -36.29
CA ASN A 218 -26.72 12.89 -36.17
C ASN A 218 -27.15 13.10 -34.71
N LYS A 219 -27.31 12.01 -33.94
CA LYS A 219 -27.59 12.09 -32.51
C LYS A 219 -26.41 12.67 -31.74
N LEU A 220 -25.18 12.21 -32.01
CA LEU A 220 -23.98 12.69 -31.32
C LEU A 220 -23.71 14.18 -31.52
N GLN A 221 -24.03 14.74 -32.69
CA GLN A 221 -23.87 16.18 -32.96
C GLN A 221 -24.73 17.06 -32.04
N GLY A 222 -25.86 16.56 -31.56
CA GLY A 222 -26.78 17.28 -30.67
C GLY A 222 -26.35 17.31 -29.20
N GLU A 223 -25.37 16.49 -28.82
CA GLU A 223 -24.96 16.34 -27.42
C GLU A 223 -24.11 17.51 -26.91
N ARG A 224 -24.28 17.84 -25.63
CA ARG A 224 -23.57 18.90 -24.91
C ARG A 224 -23.05 18.39 -23.58
N ILE A 225 -21.97 18.98 -23.12
CA ILE A 225 -21.41 18.75 -21.77
C ILE A 225 -22.39 19.16 -20.68
N SER A 226 -22.14 18.67 -19.47
CA SER A 226 -22.84 19.02 -18.25
C SER A 226 -21.81 19.37 -17.17
N GLY A 227 -22.13 19.17 -15.89
CA GLY A 227 -21.18 19.40 -14.82
C GLY A 227 -21.62 18.86 -13.46
N ASN A 228 -20.61 18.48 -12.69
CA ASN A 228 -20.60 18.11 -11.29
C ASN A 228 -19.76 19.13 -10.50
N LEU A 229 -19.60 18.91 -9.20
CA LEU A 229 -18.92 19.80 -8.26
C LEU A 229 -17.59 19.22 -7.75
N ASP A 230 -17.56 17.93 -7.47
CA ASP A 230 -16.37 17.19 -7.08
C ASP A 230 -15.58 16.67 -8.27
N ALA A 231 -14.40 16.09 -8.03
CA ALA A 231 -13.53 15.60 -9.09
C ALA A 231 -13.86 14.15 -9.52
N PRO A 232 -14.03 13.16 -8.61
CA PRO A 232 -14.37 11.80 -9.04
C PRO A 232 -15.76 11.76 -9.68
N GLU A 233 -15.94 10.88 -10.66
CA GLU A 233 -17.17 10.80 -11.44
C GLU A 233 -17.94 9.50 -11.16
N GLY A 234 -19.23 9.51 -11.49
CA GLY A 234 -20.16 8.39 -11.32
C GLY A 234 -20.09 7.32 -12.42
N GLY A 235 -18.94 7.16 -13.09
CA GLY A 235 -18.79 6.27 -14.24
C GLY A 235 -19.09 4.80 -13.95
N PHE A 236 -18.95 4.35 -12.70
CA PHE A 236 -19.25 2.98 -12.28
C PHE A 236 -20.76 2.66 -12.32
N ASP A 237 -21.64 3.61 -12.02
CA ASP A 237 -23.08 3.44 -12.24
C ASP A 237 -23.37 3.22 -13.72
N ALA A 238 -22.69 3.98 -14.59
CA ALA A 238 -22.86 3.91 -16.02
C ALA A 238 -22.38 2.57 -16.60
N ILE A 239 -21.21 2.05 -16.15
CA ILE A 239 -20.72 0.72 -16.54
C ILE A 239 -21.72 -0.36 -16.11
N LEU A 240 -22.20 -0.31 -14.85
CA LEU A 240 -23.15 -1.30 -14.34
C LEU A 240 -24.46 -1.29 -15.13
N GLN A 241 -25.06 -0.12 -15.34
CA GLN A 241 -26.32 -0.01 -16.10
C GLN A 241 -26.13 -0.47 -17.54
N THR A 242 -25.00 -0.14 -18.18
CA THR A 242 -24.67 -0.62 -19.53
C THR A 242 -24.54 -2.15 -19.57
N ALA A 243 -24.05 -2.77 -18.50
CA ALA A 243 -23.91 -4.23 -18.42
C ALA A 243 -25.26 -4.96 -18.25
N VAL A 244 -26.10 -4.48 -17.34
CA VAL A 244 -27.33 -5.18 -16.93
C VAL A 244 -28.54 -4.84 -17.80
N CYS A 245 -28.58 -3.64 -18.41
CA CYS A 245 -29.67 -3.20 -19.29
C CYS A 245 -29.53 -3.71 -20.73
N THR A 246 -29.30 -5.02 -20.88
CA THR A 246 -29.00 -5.67 -22.16
C THR A 246 -29.96 -5.31 -23.31
N SER A 247 -31.27 -5.28 -23.04
CA SER A 247 -32.29 -4.94 -24.04
C SER A 247 -32.35 -3.45 -24.39
N ALA A 248 -32.09 -2.55 -23.44
CA ALA A 248 -32.11 -1.11 -23.67
C ALA A 248 -30.84 -0.65 -24.41
N ILE A 249 -29.70 -1.25 -24.10
CA ILE A 249 -28.43 -1.01 -24.79
C ILE A 249 -28.43 -1.68 -26.17
N GLY A 250 -28.94 -2.92 -26.27
CA GLY A 250 -29.08 -3.65 -27.52
C GLY A 250 -27.99 -4.71 -27.79
N TRP A 251 -27.35 -5.25 -26.75
CA TRP A 251 -26.28 -6.25 -26.89
C TRP A 251 -26.77 -7.52 -27.62
N ARG A 252 -26.05 -7.96 -28.66
CA ARG A 252 -26.41 -9.15 -29.46
C ARG A 252 -25.74 -10.43 -28.92
N PRO A 253 -26.50 -11.53 -28.68
CA PRO A 253 -26.01 -12.70 -27.94
C PRO A 253 -24.79 -13.43 -28.56
N ASP A 254 -24.61 -13.36 -29.88
CA ASP A 254 -23.52 -14.01 -30.63
C ASP A 254 -22.43 -13.01 -31.10
N SER A 255 -22.32 -11.86 -30.45
CA SER A 255 -21.36 -10.82 -30.81
C SER A 255 -20.31 -10.58 -29.72
N THR A 256 -19.19 -10.00 -30.13
CA THR A 256 -18.16 -9.52 -29.21
C THR A 256 -18.59 -8.17 -28.63
N HIS A 257 -18.91 -8.10 -27.33
CA HIS A 257 -19.33 -6.86 -26.67
C HIS A 257 -18.13 -6.07 -26.15
N LEU A 258 -17.94 -4.86 -26.66
CA LEU A 258 -16.80 -4.00 -26.36
C LEU A 258 -17.32 -2.71 -25.74
N LEU A 259 -16.88 -2.42 -24.52
CA LEU A 259 -17.27 -1.23 -23.78
C LEU A 259 -16.08 -0.29 -23.68
N VAL A 260 -16.11 0.80 -24.44
CA VAL A 260 -15.09 1.85 -24.36
C VAL A 260 -15.48 2.78 -23.23
N PHE A 261 -14.63 2.89 -22.21
CA PHE A 261 -14.81 3.79 -21.09
C PHE A 261 -13.82 4.93 -21.20
N SER A 262 -14.31 6.14 -21.44
CA SER A 262 -13.49 7.35 -21.68
C SER A 262 -13.72 8.39 -20.60
N THR A 263 -12.67 8.79 -19.89
CA THR A 263 -12.72 9.85 -18.87
C THR A 263 -11.31 10.41 -18.62
N GLU A 264 -11.24 11.62 -18.10
CA GLU A 264 -10.00 12.20 -17.60
C GLU A 264 -9.86 12.11 -16.06
N SER A 265 -10.91 11.75 -15.34
CA SER A 265 -10.96 11.84 -13.88
C SER A 265 -10.93 10.48 -13.18
N ALA A 266 -10.91 10.51 -11.84
CA ALA A 266 -11.10 9.34 -10.99
C ALA A 266 -12.59 8.90 -10.96
N PHE A 267 -12.87 7.78 -10.30
CA PHE A 267 -14.22 7.21 -10.21
C PHE A 267 -14.68 7.09 -8.75
N HIS A 268 -15.98 7.28 -8.53
CA HIS A 268 -16.65 6.89 -7.30
C HIS A 268 -16.94 5.38 -7.26
N TYR A 269 -16.87 4.78 -6.07
CA TYR A 269 -17.16 3.37 -5.83
C TYR A 269 -17.98 3.15 -4.56
N GLU A 270 -18.39 1.90 -4.30
CA GLU A 270 -19.22 1.54 -3.14
C GLU A 270 -18.74 2.20 -1.84
N ALA A 271 -19.70 2.72 -1.07
CA ALA A 271 -19.61 3.55 0.14
C ALA A 271 -19.38 5.06 -0.09
N ASP A 272 -19.00 5.52 -1.28
CA ASP A 272 -18.85 6.97 -1.52
C ASP A 272 -20.20 7.72 -1.46
N GLY A 273 -21.31 7.08 -1.85
CA GLY A 273 -22.66 7.63 -1.71
C GLY A 273 -23.16 7.65 -0.26
N ALA A 274 -22.55 6.87 0.62
CA ALA A 274 -22.87 6.82 2.05
C ALA A 274 -22.21 7.96 2.85
N ASN A 275 -21.33 8.75 2.24
CA ASN A 275 -20.77 9.96 2.85
C ASN A 275 -21.90 10.87 3.39
N VAL A 276 -21.66 11.44 4.57
CA VAL A 276 -22.67 12.04 5.50
C VAL A 276 -23.58 13.11 4.85
N LEU A 277 -23.23 13.62 3.67
CA LEU A 277 -23.97 14.65 2.94
C LEU A 277 -24.95 14.11 1.87
N ALA A 278 -24.68 12.95 1.27
CA ALA A 278 -25.53 12.34 0.23
C ALA A 278 -26.59 11.40 0.81
N GLY A 279 -26.27 10.69 1.90
CA GLY A 279 -27.21 9.84 2.64
C GLY A 279 -27.73 8.65 1.83
N ILE A 280 -27.00 8.20 0.81
CA ILE A 280 -27.38 7.08 -0.05
C ILE A 280 -26.81 5.79 0.56
N MET A 281 -27.61 5.14 1.40
CA MET A 281 -27.16 3.99 2.20
C MET A 281 -27.44 2.63 1.57
N ASN A 282 -28.36 2.54 0.59
CA ASN A 282 -28.70 1.25 0.01
C ASN A 282 -27.62 0.87 -1.02
N ARG A 283 -27.07 -0.34 -0.88
CA ARG A 283 -26.21 -0.91 -1.92
C ARG A 283 -26.93 -0.98 -3.27
N ASN A 284 -26.15 -0.94 -4.34
CA ASN A 284 -26.64 -1.20 -5.68
C ASN A 284 -27.28 -2.60 -5.76
N ASP A 285 -28.46 -2.71 -6.38
CA ASP A 285 -29.20 -3.99 -6.47
C ASP A 285 -28.84 -4.81 -7.71
N GLU A 286 -27.91 -4.31 -8.53
CA GLU A 286 -27.39 -4.97 -9.73
C GLU A 286 -28.45 -5.21 -10.81
N ARG A 287 -29.52 -4.39 -10.83
CA ARG A 287 -30.60 -4.47 -11.81
C ARG A 287 -30.61 -3.28 -12.76
N CYS A 288 -31.34 -3.44 -13.86
CA CYS A 288 -31.55 -2.38 -14.82
C CYS A 288 -32.60 -1.38 -14.32
N HIS A 289 -32.25 -0.10 -14.34
CA HIS A 289 -33.10 1.01 -13.86
C HIS A 289 -33.08 2.21 -14.82
N LEU A 290 -33.01 1.93 -16.12
CA LEU A 290 -33.20 2.94 -17.16
C LEU A 290 -34.68 3.16 -17.41
N ASP A 291 -35.09 4.42 -17.50
CA ASP A 291 -36.43 4.76 -17.98
C ASP A 291 -36.54 4.64 -19.52
N THR A 292 -37.72 4.95 -20.06
CA THR A 292 -37.97 4.92 -21.51
C THR A 292 -37.15 5.94 -22.30
N THR A 293 -36.52 6.92 -21.63
CA THR A 293 -35.63 7.90 -22.26
C THR A 293 -34.16 7.47 -22.19
N GLY A 294 -33.87 6.33 -21.55
CA GLY A 294 -32.50 5.85 -21.35
C GLY A 294 -31.80 6.47 -20.14
N THR A 295 -32.51 7.20 -19.26
CA THR A 295 -31.91 7.86 -18.08
C THR A 295 -31.93 6.92 -16.88
N TYR A 296 -30.82 6.84 -16.14
CA TYR A 296 -30.76 6.08 -14.89
C TYR A 296 -31.58 6.76 -13.79
N THR A 297 -32.48 6.02 -13.14
CA THR A 297 -33.49 6.58 -12.22
C THR A 297 -33.18 6.40 -10.74
N GLN A 298 -32.36 5.40 -10.36
CA GLN A 298 -32.07 5.06 -8.96
C GLN A 298 -30.80 5.74 -8.41
N TYR A 299 -30.24 6.73 -9.12
CA TYR A 299 -29.02 7.42 -8.69
C TYR A 299 -29.12 8.11 -7.32
N ARG A 300 -30.33 8.41 -6.81
CA ARG A 300 -30.55 9.02 -5.47
C ARG A 300 -30.73 8.03 -4.33
N THR A 301 -30.99 6.77 -4.66
CA THR A 301 -31.45 5.75 -3.69
C THR A 301 -30.46 4.62 -3.54
N GLN A 302 -29.66 4.37 -4.59
CA GLN A 302 -28.65 3.33 -4.64
C GLN A 302 -27.25 3.92 -4.74
N ASP A 303 -26.35 3.36 -3.95
CA ASP A 303 -24.93 3.68 -3.94
C ASP A 303 -24.23 3.22 -5.23
N TYR A 304 -23.00 3.67 -5.44
CA TYR A 304 -22.15 3.22 -6.55
C TYR A 304 -21.82 1.72 -6.39
N PRO A 305 -21.58 0.99 -7.49
CA PRO A 305 -21.21 -0.40 -7.40
C PRO A 305 -19.75 -0.60 -6.97
N SER A 306 -19.49 -1.77 -6.40
CA SER A 306 -18.14 -2.21 -6.05
C SER A 306 -17.36 -2.71 -7.28
N VAL A 307 -16.02 -2.66 -7.23
CA VAL A 307 -15.17 -3.24 -8.29
C VAL A 307 -15.47 -4.74 -8.50
N PRO A 308 -15.58 -5.59 -7.46
CA PRO A 308 -15.97 -6.99 -7.65
C PRO A 308 -17.33 -7.18 -8.33
N THR A 309 -18.32 -6.31 -8.04
CA THR A 309 -19.62 -6.31 -8.72
C THR A 309 -19.45 -6.07 -10.21
N LEU A 310 -18.68 -5.06 -10.62
CA LEU A 310 -18.41 -4.78 -12.03
C LEU A 310 -17.68 -5.93 -12.73
N VAL A 311 -16.64 -6.48 -12.10
CA VAL A 311 -15.88 -7.63 -12.65
C VAL A 311 -16.82 -8.81 -12.90
N ARG A 312 -17.71 -9.13 -11.95
CA ARG A 312 -18.67 -10.23 -12.12
C ARG A 312 -19.73 -9.93 -13.17
N LEU A 313 -20.32 -8.73 -13.19
CA LEU A 313 -21.40 -8.39 -14.13
C LEU A 313 -20.90 -8.28 -15.57
N LEU A 314 -19.77 -7.61 -15.81
CA LEU A 314 -19.17 -7.55 -17.15
C LEU A 314 -18.80 -8.94 -17.64
N ALA A 315 -18.28 -9.81 -16.76
CA ALA A 315 -18.04 -11.22 -17.11
C ALA A 315 -19.32 -11.97 -17.48
N LYS A 316 -20.36 -11.85 -16.65
CA LYS A 316 -21.65 -12.52 -16.85
C LYS A 316 -22.29 -12.15 -18.20
N HIS A 317 -22.14 -10.89 -18.61
CA HIS A 317 -22.70 -10.35 -19.85
C HIS A 317 -21.71 -10.34 -21.04
N ASN A 318 -20.53 -10.97 -20.91
CA ASN A 318 -19.48 -11.04 -21.93
C ASN A 318 -18.98 -9.67 -22.43
N ILE A 319 -18.95 -8.66 -21.57
CA ILE A 319 -18.53 -7.30 -21.94
C ILE A 319 -17.07 -7.09 -21.59
N ILE A 320 -16.29 -6.65 -22.58
CA ILE A 320 -14.85 -6.39 -22.42
C ILE A 320 -14.64 -4.88 -22.29
N PRO A 321 -14.13 -4.40 -21.14
CA PRO A 321 -13.85 -2.98 -20.97
C PRO A 321 -12.54 -2.57 -21.65
N ILE A 322 -12.58 -1.43 -22.33
CA ILE A 322 -11.45 -0.70 -22.88
C ILE A 322 -11.40 0.64 -22.15
N PHE A 323 -10.44 0.81 -21.26
CA PHE A 323 -10.24 2.06 -20.51
C PHE A 323 -9.36 3.00 -21.33
N ALA A 324 -9.95 4.08 -21.84
CA ALA A 324 -9.25 5.17 -22.51
C ALA A 324 -9.20 6.36 -21.55
N VAL A 325 -8.09 6.53 -20.86
CA VAL A 325 -7.98 7.50 -19.76
C VAL A 325 -6.79 8.42 -19.93
N THR A 326 -6.92 9.68 -19.52
CA THR A 326 -5.83 10.65 -19.61
C THR A 326 -4.70 10.31 -18.62
N ASN A 327 -3.52 10.88 -18.84
CA ASN A 327 -2.35 10.60 -18.02
C ASN A 327 -2.54 10.97 -16.53
N TYR A 328 -3.41 11.94 -16.22
CA TYR A 328 -3.67 12.40 -14.86
C TYR A 328 -4.28 11.31 -13.97
N SER A 329 -5.22 10.53 -14.52
CA SER A 329 -5.95 9.48 -13.81
C SER A 329 -5.47 8.06 -14.15
N TYR A 330 -4.51 7.92 -15.08
CA TYR A 330 -4.01 6.63 -15.58
C TYR A 330 -3.64 5.64 -14.47
N SER A 331 -2.97 6.09 -13.40
CA SER A 331 -2.53 5.22 -12.30
C SER A 331 -3.69 4.51 -11.56
N TYR A 332 -4.88 5.10 -11.52
CA TYR A 332 -6.06 4.47 -10.92
C TYR A 332 -6.55 3.31 -11.80
N TYR A 333 -6.61 3.54 -13.12
CA TYR A 333 -7.06 2.55 -14.09
C TYR A 333 -6.00 1.49 -14.39
N GLU A 334 -4.72 1.79 -14.19
CA GLU A 334 -3.63 0.82 -14.22
C GLU A 334 -3.84 -0.27 -13.18
N LYS A 335 -4.32 0.06 -11.98
CA LYS A 335 -4.69 -0.96 -10.99
C LYS A 335 -6.01 -1.62 -11.36
N LEU A 336 -7.01 -0.84 -11.79
CA LEU A 336 -8.36 -1.34 -12.06
C LEU A 336 -8.38 -2.39 -13.18
N HIS A 337 -7.68 -2.15 -14.29
CA HIS A 337 -7.72 -3.05 -15.45
C HIS A 337 -7.13 -4.44 -15.13
N THR A 338 -6.24 -4.56 -14.13
CA THR A 338 -5.66 -5.86 -13.72
C THR A 338 -6.68 -6.82 -13.12
N TYR A 339 -7.81 -6.32 -12.59
CA TYR A 339 -8.92 -7.14 -12.12
C TYR A 339 -9.78 -7.73 -13.25
N PHE A 340 -9.60 -7.25 -14.49
CA PHE A 340 -10.30 -7.74 -15.68
C PHE A 340 -9.35 -8.60 -16.53
N PRO A 341 -9.53 -9.94 -16.56
CA PRO A 341 -8.65 -10.87 -17.29
C PRO A 341 -8.40 -10.52 -18.76
N VAL A 342 -9.44 -9.98 -19.42
CA VAL A 342 -9.39 -9.40 -20.77
C VAL A 342 -9.89 -7.96 -20.64
N SER A 343 -8.95 -7.02 -20.76
CA SER A 343 -9.20 -5.60 -20.84
C SER A 343 -8.07 -4.93 -21.60
N SER A 344 -8.32 -3.70 -22.07
CA SER A 344 -7.27 -2.85 -22.61
C SER A 344 -7.26 -1.53 -21.85
N LEU A 345 -6.06 -1.00 -21.62
CA LEU A 345 -5.83 0.32 -21.04
C LEU A 345 -5.01 1.12 -22.03
N GLY A 346 -5.49 2.31 -22.39
CA GLY A 346 -4.85 3.22 -23.33
C GLY A 346 -4.75 4.61 -22.74
N VAL A 347 -3.60 5.28 -22.99
CA VAL A 347 -3.42 6.69 -22.61
C VAL A 347 -4.13 7.57 -23.63
N LEU A 348 -5.21 8.21 -23.20
CA LEU A 348 -5.95 9.20 -23.97
C LEU A 348 -5.20 10.53 -23.92
N GLN A 349 -5.00 11.15 -25.09
CA GLN A 349 -4.52 12.54 -25.13
C GLN A 349 -5.57 13.48 -24.53
N GLU A 350 -5.14 14.65 -24.04
CA GLU A 350 -6.04 15.61 -23.37
C GLU A 350 -7.22 16.05 -24.25
N ASP A 351 -7.08 15.98 -25.58
CA ASP A 351 -8.15 16.33 -26.52
C ASP A 351 -8.86 15.11 -27.13
N SER A 352 -8.58 13.89 -26.66
CA SER A 352 -9.06 12.63 -27.24
C SER A 352 -8.72 12.38 -28.72
N SER A 353 -7.73 13.07 -29.30
CA SER A 353 -7.42 12.94 -30.74
C SER A 353 -6.91 11.55 -31.15
N ASN A 354 -6.31 10.80 -30.22
CA ASN A 354 -5.73 9.47 -30.47
C ASN A 354 -6.68 8.29 -30.16
N ILE A 355 -7.92 8.54 -29.74
CA ILE A 355 -8.84 7.47 -29.30
C ILE A 355 -9.08 6.40 -30.39
N VAL A 356 -9.06 6.78 -31.67
CA VAL A 356 -9.22 5.85 -32.81
C VAL A 356 -8.07 4.83 -32.85
N GLU A 357 -6.84 5.30 -32.64
CA GLU A 357 -5.63 4.46 -32.63
C GLU A 357 -5.64 3.54 -31.40
N LEU A 358 -6.04 4.07 -30.23
CA LEU A 358 -6.20 3.27 -29.01
C LEU A 358 -7.22 2.14 -29.19
N LEU A 359 -8.32 2.40 -29.90
CA LEU A 359 -9.30 1.37 -30.20
C LEU A 359 -8.71 0.30 -31.12
N GLU A 360 -8.01 0.66 -32.18
CA GLU A 360 -7.35 -0.29 -33.08
C GLU A 360 -6.36 -1.21 -32.33
N GLU A 361 -5.51 -0.64 -31.47
CA GLU A 361 -4.59 -1.39 -30.61
C GLU A 361 -5.33 -2.30 -29.62
N ALA A 362 -6.37 -1.78 -28.96
CA ALA A 362 -7.19 -2.53 -28.02
C ALA A 362 -7.87 -3.72 -28.71
N PHE A 363 -8.42 -3.54 -29.91
CA PHE A 363 -9.07 -4.61 -30.67
C PHE A 363 -8.07 -5.70 -31.05
N ASN A 364 -6.88 -5.34 -31.54
CA ASN A 364 -5.84 -6.32 -31.88
C ASN A 364 -5.43 -7.14 -30.66
N ARG A 365 -5.26 -6.49 -29.50
CA ARG A 365 -4.93 -7.16 -28.25
C ARG A 365 -6.05 -8.10 -27.79
N ILE A 366 -7.30 -7.64 -27.81
CA ILE A 366 -8.47 -8.44 -27.40
C ILE A 366 -8.62 -9.66 -28.32
N ARG A 367 -8.47 -9.49 -29.64
CA ARG A 367 -8.60 -10.60 -30.61
C ARG A 367 -7.55 -11.69 -30.43
N SER A 368 -6.37 -11.33 -29.90
CA SER A 368 -5.27 -12.26 -29.65
C SER A 368 -5.37 -13.02 -28.32
N ASN A 369 -6.36 -12.71 -27.48
CA ASN A 369 -6.52 -13.34 -26.17
C ASN A 369 -7.88 -14.01 -26.05
N LEU A 370 -7.90 -15.16 -25.38
CA LEU A 370 -9.12 -15.88 -25.01
C LEU A 370 -9.11 -16.13 -23.51
N ASP A 371 -10.20 -15.76 -22.85
CA ASP A 371 -10.40 -16.08 -21.46
C ASP A 371 -11.57 -17.04 -21.30
N ILE A 372 -11.37 -18.09 -20.51
CA ILE A 372 -12.34 -19.17 -20.26
C ILE A 372 -12.61 -19.18 -18.76
N ARG A 373 -13.83 -18.83 -18.37
CA ARG A 373 -14.21 -18.68 -16.96
C ARG A 373 -15.18 -19.76 -16.51
N ALA A 374 -14.99 -20.24 -15.28
CA ALA A 374 -15.99 -21.01 -14.56
C ALA A 374 -16.93 -20.06 -13.82
N LEU A 375 -18.13 -19.88 -14.35
CA LEU A 375 -19.21 -19.14 -13.69
C LEU A 375 -20.04 -20.07 -12.81
N ASP A 376 -20.69 -19.49 -11.80
CA ASP A 376 -21.62 -20.18 -10.88
C ASP A 376 -21.01 -21.40 -10.16
N SER A 377 -19.70 -21.36 -9.88
CA SER A 377 -19.00 -22.46 -9.22
C SER A 377 -19.38 -22.58 -7.73
N PRO A 378 -19.91 -23.73 -7.29
CA PRO A 378 -20.11 -24.01 -5.86
C PRO A 378 -18.80 -23.92 -5.10
N ARG A 379 -18.82 -23.45 -3.85
CA ARG A 379 -17.60 -23.23 -3.05
C ARG A 379 -16.80 -24.51 -2.80
N GLY A 380 -17.46 -25.67 -2.74
CA GLY A 380 -16.82 -26.97 -2.58
C GLY A 380 -16.06 -27.46 -3.81
N LEU A 381 -16.18 -26.79 -4.97
CA LEU A 381 -15.59 -27.20 -6.23
C LEU A 381 -14.64 -26.14 -6.77
N ARG A 382 -13.48 -26.59 -7.25
CA ARG A 382 -12.48 -25.73 -7.89
C ARG A 382 -12.21 -26.20 -9.30
N THR A 383 -12.21 -25.27 -10.24
CA THR A 383 -11.87 -25.55 -11.64
C THR A 383 -10.59 -24.84 -12.02
N GLU A 384 -9.69 -25.55 -12.67
CA GLU A 384 -8.47 -25.02 -13.27
C GLU A 384 -8.41 -25.41 -14.75
N ILE A 385 -7.97 -24.45 -15.59
CA ILE A 385 -7.90 -24.63 -17.03
C ILE A 385 -6.47 -24.35 -17.47
N THR A 386 -5.92 -25.28 -18.25
CA THR A 386 -4.58 -25.21 -18.84
C THR A 386 -4.66 -25.54 -20.33
N SER A 387 -3.62 -25.23 -21.11
CA SER A 387 -3.53 -25.61 -22.52
C SER A 387 -2.10 -26.01 -22.84
N LYS A 388 -1.96 -27.05 -23.67
CA LYS A 388 -0.66 -27.43 -24.26
C LYS A 388 -0.33 -26.61 -25.52
N MET A 389 -1.36 -26.01 -26.14
CA MET A 389 -1.22 -25.25 -27.39
C MET A 389 -0.92 -23.77 -27.14
N PHE A 390 -1.53 -23.20 -26.10
CA PHE A 390 -1.49 -21.76 -25.84
C PHE A 390 -0.91 -21.44 -24.48
N GLN A 391 -0.09 -20.39 -24.44
CA GLN A 391 0.50 -19.90 -23.21
C GLN A 391 -0.53 -19.12 -22.39
N LYS A 392 -0.63 -19.44 -21.10
CA LYS A 392 -1.45 -18.71 -20.14
C LYS A 392 -0.72 -17.43 -19.71
N THR A 393 -1.41 -16.31 -19.76
CA THR A 393 -0.91 -14.99 -19.36
C THR A 393 -0.96 -14.84 -17.84
N LYS A 394 -0.30 -13.80 -17.30
CA LYS A 394 -0.36 -13.47 -15.86
C LYS A 394 -1.79 -13.15 -15.38
N THR A 395 -2.66 -12.66 -16.26
CA THR A 395 -4.06 -12.33 -15.92
C THR A 395 -5.00 -13.55 -16.03
N GLY A 396 -4.49 -14.71 -16.45
CA GLY A 396 -5.25 -15.96 -16.55
C GLY A 396 -5.80 -16.29 -17.94
N SER A 397 -5.73 -15.36 -18.89
CA SER A 397 -6.15 -15.57 -20.29
C SER A 397 -5.12 -16.36 -21.11
N PHE A 398 -5.49 -16.82 -22.30
CA PHE A 398 -4.63 -17.56 -23.23
C PHE A 398 -4.36 -16.74 -24.48
N HIS A 399 -3.10 -16.69 -24.91
CA HIS A 399 -2.75 -16.07 -26.18
C HIS A 399 -3.07 -17.03 -27.33
N ILE A 400 -4.12 -16.73 -28.10
CA ILE A 400 -4.69 -17.63 -29.11
C ILE A 400 -4.43 -17.15 -30.54
N ARG A 401 -4.51 -18.09 -31.48
CA ARG A 401 -4.61 -17.82 -32.91
C ARG A 401 -6.02 -18.13 -33.38
N ARG A 402 -6.71 -17.13 -33.93
CA ARG A 402 -8.07 -17.29 -34.47
C ARG A 402 -8.06 -18.10 -35.77
N GLY A 403 -9.15 -18.77 -36.06
CA GLY A 403 -9.33 -19.62 -37.24
C GLY A 403 -8.87 -21.07 -37.06
N GLU A 404 -8.33 -21.43 -35.89
CA GLU A 404 -7.92 -22.79 -35.54
C GLU A 404 -8.70 -23.26 -34.31
N VAL A 405 -8.88 -24.58 -34.18
CA VAL A 405 -9.49 -25.18 -32.99
C VAL A 405 -8.41 -25.33 -31.92
N GLY A 406 -8.66 -24.76 -30.76
CA GLY A 406 -7.81 -24.81 -29.58
C GLY A 406 -8.20 -25.90 -28.60
N THR A 407 -7.23 -26.66 -28.09
CA THR A 407 -7.47 -27.68 -27.06
C THR A 407 -7.01 -27.21 -25.68
N TYR A 408 -7.89 -27.37 -24.70
CA TYR A 408 -7.71 -26.98 -23.31
C TYR A 408 -7.95 -28.18 -22.40
N GLN A 409 -7.14 -28.32 -21.37
CA GLN A 409 -7.32 -29.32 -20.32
C GLN A 409 -8.01 -28.67 -19.13
N VAL A 410 -9.17 -29.20 -18.76
CA VAL A 410 -9.92 -28.77 -17.58
C VAL A 410 -9.68 -29.77 -16.45
N GLN A 411 -9.31 -29.26 -15.28
CA GLN A 411 -9.20 -29.98 -14.02
C GLN A 411 -10.30 -29.49 -13.08
N LEU A 412 -11.22 -30.38 -12.72
CA LEU A 412 -12.26 -30.14 -11.74
C LEU A 412 -11.93 -30.90 -10.46
N ARG A 413 -11.80 -30.22 -9.33
CA ARG A 413 -11.48 -30.82 -8.03
C ARG A 413 -12.57 -30.55 -7.00
N ALA A 414 -12.98 -31.59 -6.28
CA ALA A 414 -13.80 -31.47 -5.07
C ALA A 414 -12.88 -31.21 -3.87
N ILE A 415 -13.07 -30.08 -3.20
CA ILE A 415 -12.30 -29.68 -2.03
C ILE A 415 -12.84 -30.42 -0.80
N GLU A 416 -11.96 -30.86 0.10
CA GLU A 416 -12.31 -31.57 1.33
C GLU A 416 -12.91 -30.62 2.38
N ASP A 417 -12.26 -29.47 2.60
CA ASP A 417 -12.66 -28.46 3.58
C ASP A 417 -12.66 -27.04 2.97
N VAL A 418 -13.64 -26.23 3.38
CA VAL A 418 -13.72 -24.80 3.03
C VAL A 418 -13.79 -24.02 4.34
N ASP A 419 -12.83 -23.11 4.55
CA ASP A 419 -12.70 -22.29 5.78
C ASP A 419 -12.72 -23.12 7.09
N GLY A 420 -12.09 -24.30 7.07
CA GLY A 420 -12.01 -25.21 8.22
C GLY A 420 -13.29 -26.02 8.48
N THR A 421 -14.28 -25.97 7.59
CA THR A 421 -15.50 -26.78 7.64
C THR A 421 -15.49 -27.80 6.51
N HIS A 422 -15.74 -29.08 6.84
CA HIS A 422 -15.80 -30.14 5.84
C HIS A 422 -16.92 -29.91 4.83
N VAL A 423 -16.65 -30.14 3.55
CA VAL A 423 -17.52 -29.76 2.43
C VAL A 423 -18.93 -30.36 2.54
N CYS A 424 -19.05 -31.57 3.08
CA CYS A 424 -20.34 -32.23 3.30
C CYS A 424 -21.17 -31.67 4.47
N GLN A 425 -20.64 -30.71 5.23
CA GLN A 425 -21.36 -29.97 6.27
C GLN A 425 -21.86 -28.59 5.78
N LEU A 426 -21.42 -28.16 4.59
CA LEU A 426 -21.85 -26.90 3.98
C LEU A 426 -23.30 -26.98 3.46
N PRO A 427 -23.97 -25.85 3.18
CA PRO A 427 -25.27 -25.85 2.51
C PRO A 427 -25.24 -26.57 1.15
N GLU A 428 -26.37 -27.13 0.70
CA GLU A 428 -26.43 -27.86 -0.59
C GLU A 428 -25.95 -27.04 -1.79
N ALA A 429 -26.15 -25.72 -1.79
CA ALA A 429 -25.71 -24.82 -2.86
C ALA A 429 -24.17 -24.75 -3.00
N ASP A 430 -23.43 -25.07 -1.95
CA ASP A 430 -21.97 -25.12 -1.96
C ASP A 430 -21.44 -26.52 -2.33
N GLN A 431 -22.27 -27.56 -2.24
CA GLN A 431 -21.92 -28.96 -2.52
C GLN A 431 -22.22 -29.38 -3.96
N LYS A 432 -23.30 -28.85 -4.56
CA LYS A 432 -23.75 -29.22 -5.91
C LYS A 432 -24.32 -28.00 -6.64
N GLY A 433 -24.19 -27.98 -7.97
CA GLY A 433 -24.64 -26.88 -8.79
C GLY A 433 -24.37 -27.10 -10.27
N SER A 434 -24.54 -26.05 -11.07
CA SER A 434 -24.23 -26.06 -12.50
C SER A 434 -23.08 -25.09 -12.75
N ILE A 435 -21.88 -25.61 -13.00
CA ILE A 435 -20.75 -24.79 -13.43
C ILE A 435 -20.92 -24.47 -14.91
N HIS A 436 -20.76 -23.20 -15.26
CA HIS A 436 -20.81 -22.76 -16.65
C HIS A 436 -19.43 -22.31 -17.11
N LEU A 437 -18.77 -23.15 -17.92
CA LEU A 437 -17.45 -22.86 -18.49
C LEU A 437 -17.64 -22.06 -19.77
N LYS A 438 -17.43 -20.75 -19.70
CA LYS A 438 -17.72 -19.83 -20.78
C LYS A 438 -16.44 -19.23 -21.36
N PRO A 439 -16.11 -19.47 -22.65
CA PRO A 439 -15.11 -18.67 -23.34
C PRO A 439 -15.70 -17.27 -23.61
N SER A 440 -14.83 -16.30 -23.86
CA SER A 440 -15.23 -14.88 -23.96
C SER A 440 -16.35 -14.60 -24.98
N PHE A 441 -16.56 -15.48 -25.98
CA PHE A 441 -17.42 -15.22 -27.14
C PHE A 441 -18.42 -16.35 -27.49
N SER A 442 -18.66 -17.35 -26.62
CA SER A 442 -19.61 -18.45 -26.89
C SER A 442 -20.57 -18.75 -25.73
N ASP A 443 -21.60 -19.54 -26.03
CA ASP A 443 -22.62 -20.02 -25.08
C ASP A 443 -22.09 -21.02 -24.04
N GLY A 444 -20.82 -21.40 -24.07
CA GLY A 444 -20.22 -22.14 -22.94
C GLY A 444 -20.53 -23.65 -22.89
N LEU A 445 -19.84 -24.34 -21.99
CA LEU A 445 -20.12 -25.70 -21.55
C LEU A 445 -20.89 -25.62 -20.23
N LYS A 446 -22.02 -26.33 -20.14
CA LYS A 446 -22.79 -26.48 -18.91
C LYS A 446 -22.45 -27.81 -18.23
N MET A 447 -22.03 -27.75 -16.98
CA MET A 447 -21.61 -28.92 -16.22
C MET A 447 -22.42 -29.05 -14.93
N ASP A 448 -23.28 -30.07 -14.86
CA ASP A 448 -24.01 -30.49 -13.65
C ASP A 448 -23.05 -31.23 -12.72
N VAL A 449 -22.60 -30.54 -11.66
CA VAL A 449 -21.59 -31.01 -10.72
C VAL A 449 -22.17 -31.26 -9.35
N GLY A 450 -21.64 -32.27 -8.65
CA GLY A 450 -21.96 -32.49 -7.25
C GLY A 450 -20.91 -33.28 -6.51
N ILE A 451 -20.75 -32.95 -5.23
CA ILE A 451 -19.90 -33.70 -4.32
C ILE A 451 -20.74 -34.80 -3.66
N ILE A 452 -20.19 -36.01 -3.61
CA ILE A 452 -20.86 -37.16 -3.02
C ILE A 452 -20.78 -37.06 -1.51
N CYS A 453 -21.84 -36.49 -0.94
CA CYS A 453 -22.05 -36.37 0.50
C CYS A 453 -23.22 -37.22 1.01
N ASP A 454 -23.77 -38.09 0.17
CA ASP A 454 -24.91 -38.93 0.49
C ASP A 454 -24.60 -39.93 1.62
N VAL A 455 -25.63 -40.28 2.39
CA VAL A 455 -25.54 -41.29 3.45
C VAL A 455 -25.36 -42.67 2.82
N CYS A 456 -24.50 -43.51 3.40
CA CYS A 456 -24.35 -44.90 2.97
C CYS A 456 -25.71 -45.63 2.96
N THR A 457 -26.00 -46.35 1.88
CA THR A 457 -27.26 -47.10 1.72
C THR A 457 -27.51 -48.11 2.84
N CYS A 458 -26.46 -48.70 3.42
CA CYS A 458 -26.58 -49.62 4.55
C CYS A 458 -27.01 -48.94 5.86
N GLU A 459 -26.77 -47.64 6.03
CA GLU A 459 -27.20 -46.90 7.23
C GLU A 459 -28.68 -46.54 7.17
N LEU A 460 -29.22 -46.37 5.96
CA LEU A 460 -30.65 -46.15 5.73
C LEU A 460 -31.49 -47.38 6.09
N GLN A 461 -30.87 -48.57 6.12
CA GLN A 461 -31.50 -49.85 6.44
C GLN A 461 -31.20 -50.31 7.88
N LYS A 462 -31.00 -49.39 8.82
CA LYS A 462 -30.71 -49.73 10.21
C LYS A 462 -31.85 -50.52 10.88
N GLU A 463 -31.49 -51.52 11.67
CA GLU A 463 -32.43 -52.25 12.53
C GLU A 463 -32.42 -51.67 13.93
N VAL A 464 -33.51 -51.02 14.31
CA VAL A 464 -33.64 -50.39 15.65
C VAL A 464 -33.81 -51.48 16.70
N GLN A 465 -33.08 -51.38 17.81
CA GLN A 465 -33.11 -52.37 18.92
C GLN A 465 -32.96 -53.82 18.41
N SER A 466 -31.95 -54.07 17.60
CA SER A 466 -31.78 -55.37 16.94
C SER A 466 -31.47 -56.48 17.96
N ALA A 467 -32.00 -57.67 17.70
CA ALA A 467 -31.67 -58.89 18.45
C ALA A 467 -30.16 -59.20 18.38
N HIS A 468 -29.50 -58.82 17.28
CA HIS A 468 -28.04 -58.94 17.10
C HIS A 468 -27.25 -58.11 18.13
N CYS A 469 -27.86 -57.06 18.67
CA CYS A 469 -27.29 -56.15 19.68
C CYS A 469 -27.93 -56.34 21.05
N ASN A 470 -28.45 -57.55 21.34
CA ASN A 470 -29.14 -57.91 22.58
C ASN A 470 -30.33 -56.98 22.93
N PHE A 471 -30.97 -56.38 21.92
CA PHE A 471 -32.04 -55.38 22.09
C PHE A 471 -31.61 -54.09 22.82
N ASN A 472 -30.30 -53.92 23.08
CA ASN A 472 -29.71 -52.80 23.79
C ASN A 472 -28.95 -51.84 22.85
N GLY A 473 -29.23 -51.90 21.54
CA GLY A 473 -28.60 -51.09 20.52
C GLY A 473 -29.20 -51.30 19.13
N ASP A 474 -28.86 -50.40 18.22
CA ASP A 474 -29.26 -50.48 16.81
C ASP A 474 -28.19 -51.26 16.02
N PHE A 475 -28.60 -52.06 15.03
CA PHE A 475 -27.67 -52.70 14.11
C PHE A 475 -27.59 -51.90 12.80
N SER A 476 -26.39 -51.45 12.44
CA SER A 476 -26.14 -50.59 11.29
C SER A 476 -24.85 -50.99 10.57
N CYS A 477 -24.91 -51.18 9.25
CA CYS A 477 -23.75 -51.49 8.40
C CYS A 477 -22.82 -52.59 8.96
N GLY A 478 -23.36 -53.68 9.49
CA GLY A 478 -22.59 -54.83 9.97
C GLY A 478 -22.03 -54.72 11.39
N HIS A 479 -22.43 -53.71 12.18
CA HIS A 479 -22.06 -53.61 13.60
C HIS A 479 -23.17 -53.03 14.47
N CYS A 480 -23.02 -53.17 15.79
CA CYS A 480 -23.95 -52.64 16.78
C CYS A 480 -23.55 -51.23 17.25
N VAL A 481 -24.53 -50.33 17.28
CA VAL A 481 -24.45 -49.00 17.91
C VAL A 481 -25.27 -49.06 19.21
N CYS A 482 -24.58 -49.19 20.35
CA CYS A 482 -25.22 -49.41 21.64
C CYS A 482 -25.95 -48.18 22.16
N SER A 483 -27.09 -48.41 22.83
CA SER A 483 -27.83 -47.39 23.56
C SER A 483 -27.06 -46.94 24.81
N GLU A 484 -27.39 -45.75 25.31
CA GLU A 484 -26.75 -45.17 26.49
C GLU A 484 -26.78 -46.13 27.69
N GLY A 485 -25.62 -46.35 28.32
CA GLY A 485 -25.45 -47.31 29.43
C GLY A 485 -25.04 -48.74 29.04
N TRP A 486 -24.93 -49.03 27.74
CA TRP A 486 -24.50 -50.33 27.21
C TRP A 486 -23.24 -50.22 26.35
N SER A 487 -22.33 -51.19 26.47
CA SER A 487 -21.08 -51.23 25.71
C SER A 487 -20.72 -52.66 25.25
N GLY A 488 -19.68 -52.78 24.42
CA GLY A 488 -19.24 -54.04 23.83
C GLY A 488 -19.73 -54.27 22.39
N LYS A 489 -19.12 -55.22 21.67
CA LYS A 489 -19.40 -55.50 20.24
C LYS A 489 -20.85 -55.85 19.93
N THR A 490 -21.58 -56.38 20.93
CA THR A 490 -22.99 -56.77 20.82
C THR A 490 -23.84 -56.08 21.90
N CYS A 491 -23.36 -55.02 22.53
CA CYS A 491 -24.08 -54.31 23.61
C CYS A 491 -24.51 -55.20 24.78
N ASN A 492 -23.65 -56.16 25.15
CA ASN A 492 -23.91 -57.14 26.20
C ASN A 492 -23.46 -56.68 27.59
N CYS A 493 -22.71 -55.58 27.69
CA CYS A 493 -22.15 -55.11 28.94
C CYS A 493 -22.86 -53.85 29.44
N SER A 494 -23.30 -53.88 30.70
CA SER A 494 -23.84 -52.70 31.41
C SER A 494 -22.69 -51.98 32.11
N THR A 495 -22.53 -50.68 31.87
CA THR A 495 -21.50 -49.87 32.55
C THR A 495 -21.83 -49.73 34.05
N GLY A 496 -21.09 -50.42 34.94
CA GLY A 496 -21.24 -50.26 36.40
C GLY A 496 -20.93 -51.46 37.35
N SER A 497 -20.17 -52.49 36.94
CA SER A 497 -19.89 -53.68 37.78
C SER A 497 -18.47 -53.70 38.41
N LEU A 498 -18.36 -54.05 39.69
CA LEU A 498 -17.12 -53.97 40.51
C LEU A 498 -16.03 -55.01 40.15
N SER A 499 -16.35 -56.13 39.47
CA SER A 499 -15.33 -57.13 39.10
C SER A 499 -14.48 -56.73 37.90
N ASP A 500 -14.82 -55.63 37.24
CA ASP A 500 -14.19 -55.19 35.99
C ASP A 500 -13.05 -54.18 36.20
N MET A 501 -12.76 -53.77 37.44
CA MET A 501 -11.82 -52.68 37.77
C MET A 501 -10.35 -53.09 37.89
N GLN A 502 -10.05 -54.38 38.08
CA GLN A 502 -8.70 -54.89 38.32
C GLN A 502 -7.72 -54.66 37.14
N PRO A 503 -8.13 -54.83 35.87
CA PRO A 503 -7.28 -54.55 34.70
C PRO A 503 -7.00 -53.06 34.44
N CYS A 504 -7.68 -52.17 35.16
CA CYS A 504 -7.60 -50.72 35.00
C CYS A 504 -6.72 -50.02 36.06
N LEU A 505 -5.99 -50.79 36.87
CA LEU A 505 -5.07 -50.29 37.89
C LEU A 505 -3.61 -50.37 37.40
N ARG A 506 -2.87 -49.28 37.59
CA ARG A 506 -1.44 -49.18 37.27
C ARG A 506 -0.61 -49.65 38.48
N GLU A 507 0.54 -50.27 38.26
CA GLU A 507 1.46 -50.61 39.37
C GLU A 507 1.86 -49.32 40.11
N ASP A 508 1.76 -49.35 41.45
CA ASP A 508 1.97 -48.22 42.39
C ASP A 508 0.89 -47.12 42.45
N GLU A 509 -0.31 -47.34 41.93
CA GLU A 509 -1.46 -46.42 42.10
C GLU A 509 -2.72 -47.10 42.66
N ASP A 510 -3.35 -46.48 43.67
CA ASP A 510 -4.54 -47.01 44.35
C ASP A 510 -5.87 -46.72 43.62
N LYS A 511 -5.85 -45.92 42.54
CA LYS A 511 -7.05 -45.47 41.82
C LYS A 511 -7.11 -46.08 40.41
N PRO A 512 -8.24 -46.71 40.01
CA PRO A 512 -8.41 -47.17 38.64
C PRO A 512 -8.41 -45.99 37.67
N CYS A 513 -7.80 -46.18 36.50
CA CYS A 513 -7.64 -45.15 35.46
C CYS A 513 -7.01 -43.85 35.97
N SER A 514 -6.04 -43.97 36.88
CA SER A 514 -5.32 -42.85 37.51
C SER A 514 -6.23 -41.78 38.13
N GLY A 515 -7.50 -42.11 38.41
CA GLY A 515 -8.52 -41.17 38.89
C GLY A 515 -9.04 -40.19 37.83
N HIS A 516 -8.68 -40.36 36.57
CA HIS A 516 -9.01 -39.49 35.44
C HIS A 516 -9.92 -40.17 34.40
N GLY A 517 -10.52 -41.31 34.75
CA GLY A 517 -11.46 -42.03 33.90
C GLY A 517 -12.28 -43.04 34.68
N GLU A 518 -13.21 -43.69 33.98
CA GLU A 518 -13.99 -44.81 34.49
C GLU A 518 -13.54 -46.11 33.81
N CYS A 519 -13.37 -47.16 34.60
CA CYS A 519 -13.07 -48.48 34.05
C CYS A 519 -14.35 -49.14 33.52
N GLN A 520 -14.46 -49.29 32.20
CA GLN A 520 -15.57 -49.95 31.53
C GLN A 520 -15.07 -51.25 30.90
N CYS A 521 -15.52 -52.40 31.42
CA CYS A 521 -15.18 -53.73 30.90
C CYS A 521 -13.67 -54.00 30.81
N GLY A 522 -12.92 -53.67 31.87
CA GLY A 522 -11.48 -53.91 31.93
C GLY A 522 -10.62 -52.95 31.10
N HIS A 523 -11.20 -51.86 30.59
CA HIS A 523 -10.47 -50.80 29.89
C HIS A 523 -10.86 -49.43 30.44
N CYS A 524 -9.90 -48.51 30.48
CA CYS A 524 -10.14 -47.15 30.97
C CYS A 524 -10.79 -46.26 29.90
N VAL A 525 -11.88 -45.58 30.30
CA VAL A 525 -12.54 -44.53 29.52
C VAL A 525 -12.32 -43.21 30.23
N CYS A 526 -11.51 -42.34 29.63
CA CYS A 526 -11.06 -41.12 30.28
C CYS A 526 -12.15 -40.04 30.35
N TYR A 527 -12.18 -39.29 31.46
CA TYR A 527 -13.14 -38.22 31.70
C TYR A 527 -12.77 -36.93 30.98
N GLY A 528 -13.77 -36.21 30.47
CA GLY A 528 -13.56 -34.99 29.69
C GLY A 528 -13.08 -35.33 28.28
N GLU A 529 -13.96 -35.17 27.30
CA GLU A 529 -13.75 -35.49 25.88
C GLU A 529 -12.35 -35.09 25.38
N GLY A 530 -11.44 -36.06 25.26
CA GLY A 530 -10.09 -35.83 24.75
C GLY A 530 -9.15 -35.05 25.70
N ARG A 531 -9.50 -34.90 26.99
CA ARG A 531 -8.67 -34.25 27.99
C ARG A 531 -7.58 -35.14 28.55
N TYR A 532 -7.85 -36.42 28.77
CA TYR A 532 -6.85 -37.37 29.24
C TYR A 532 -6.72 -38.55 28.27
N GLU A 533 -5.52 -39.11 28.17
CA GLU A 533 -5.17 -40.22 27.28
C GLU A 533 -4.21 -41.21 27.98
N GLY A 534 -3.97 -42.36 27.34
CA GLY A 534 -3.17 -43.45 27.91
C GLY A 534 -4.01 -44.68 28.28
N GLN A 535 -3.35 -45.81 28.53
CA GLN A 535 -4.04 -47.07 28.86
C GLN A 535 -4.80 -46.98 30.19
N PHE A 536 -4.35 -46.09 31.08
CA PHE A 536 -4.91 -45.83 32.39
C PHE A 536 -5.31 -44.35 32.56
N CYS A 537 -5.52 -43.59 31.48
CA CYS A 537 -5.85 -42.14 31.54
C CYS A 537 -4.82 -41.29 32.30
N GLU A 538 -3.55 -41.70 32.25
CA GLU A 538 -2.47 -41.15 33.05
C GLU A 538 -1.85 -39.86 32.48
N TYR A 539 -2.18 -39.48 31.24
CA TYR A 539 -1.65 -38.29 30.57
C TYR A 539 -2.74 -37.23 30.38
N ASP A 540 -2.46 -35.97 30.74
CA ASP A 540 -3.34 -34.81 30.51
C ASP A 540 -2.92 -34.06 29.24
N ASN A 541 -3.82 -34.03 28.25
CA ASN A 541 -3.61 -33.44 26.94
C ASN A 541 -3.46 -31.91 27.00
N PHE A 542 -3.67 -31.26 28.15
CA PHE A 542 -3.44 -29.82 28.31
C PHE A 542 -2.11 -29.47 29.01
N GLN A 543 -1.32 -30.47 29.41
CA GLN A 543 -0.04 -30.27 30.09
C GLN A 543 1.17 -30.20 29.15
N CYS A 544 0.97 -30.26 27.84
CA CYS A 544 2.05 -30.04 26.89
C CYS A 544 2.61 -28.60 26.93
N PRO A 545 3.86 -28.41 26.44
CA PRO A 545 4.46 -27.09 26.27
C PRO A 545 3.59 -26.10 25.48
N ARG A 546 3.59 -24.82 25.90
CA ARG A 546 2.88 -23.71 25.25
C ARG A 546 3.88 -22.69 24.70
N THR A 547 3.66 -22.22 23.48
CA THR A 547 4.40 -21.10 22.88
C THR A 547 3.42 -19.99 22.57
N SER A 548 3.71 -18.76 23.00
CA SER A 548 2.81 -17.59 22.84
C SER A 548 1.38 -17.80 23.36
N GLY A 549 1.20 -18.65 24.38
CA GLY A 549 -0.11 -18.96 24.98
C GLY A 549 -0.86 -20.14 24.33
N PHE A 550 -0.41 -20.66 23.19
CA PHE A 550 -1.05 -21.77 22.48
C PHE A 550 -0.36 -23.12 22.78
N LEU A 551 -1.16 -24.14 23.08
CA LEU A 551 -0.71 -25.51 23.35
C LEU A 551 -0.15 -26.13 22.06
N CYS A 552 1.10 -26.64 22.11
CA CYS A 552 1.81 -27.14 20.93
C CYS A 552 1.79 -26.17 19.73
N ASN A 553 1.79 -24.86 20.03
CA ASN A 553 1.74 -23.77 19.06
C ASN A 553 0.59 -23.87 18.03
N ASP A 554 -0.48 -24.61 18.38
CA ASP A 554 -1.64 -24.93 17.50
C ASP A 554 -1.25 -25.62 16.17
N ARG A 555 -0.08 -26.28 16.13
CA ARG A 555 0.52 -26.93 14.93
C ARG A 555 1.01 -28.34 15.24
N GLY A 556 0.42 -28.92 16.27
CA GLY A 556 0.71 -30.23 16.79
C GLY A 556 -0.34 -30.59 17.82
N ARG A 557 -0.55 -31.89 18.00
CA ARG A 557 -1.44 -32.38 19.05
C ARG A 557 -0.62 -32.79 20.26
N CYS A 558 -1.11 -32.47 21.45
CA CYS A 558 -0.55 -33.04 22.67
C CYS A 558 -0.88 -34.53 22.71
N SER A 559 0.15 -35.38 22.77
CA SER A 559 0.00 -36.81 22.98
C SER A 559 1.08 -37.37 23.93
N LEU A 560 0.67 -38.13 24.93
CA LEU A 560 1.44 -38.68 26.05
C LEU A 560 2.29 -37.63 26.77
N GLY A 561 1.75 -36.42 26.94
CA GLY A 561 2.43 -35.29 27.56
C GLY A 561 3.53 -34.62 26.72
N GLN A 562 3.61 -34.96 25.42
CA GLN A 562 4.54 -34.36 24.46
C GLN A 562 3.80 -33.83 23.23
N CYS A 563 4.33 -32.79 22.59
CA CYS A 563 3.74 -32.30 21.35
C CYS A 563 4.14 -33.20 20.18
N VAL A 564 3.14 -33.81 19.55
CA VAL A 564 3.30 -34.53 18.27
C VAL A 564 2.98 -33.56 17.15
N CYS A 565 4.02 -33.07 16.49
CA CYS A 565 3.90 -32.03 15.48
C CYS A 565 3.25 -32.53 14.19
N GLU A 566 2.51 -31.64 13.55
CA GLU A 566 1.96 -31.90 12.23
C GLU A 566 3.08 -32.00 11.17
N PRO A 567 2.84 -32.71 10.05
CA PRO A 567 3.80 -32.79 8.96
C PRO A 567 4.24 -31.40 8.50
N GLY A 568 5.56 -31.16 8.51
CA GLY A 568 6.12 -29.85 8.19
C GLY A 568 6.47 -28.99 9.42
N TRP A 569 6.31 -29.49 10.64
CA TRP A 569 6.68 -28.82 11.90
C TRP A 569 7.50 -29.74 12.81
N THR A 570 8.34 -29.15 13.66
CA THR A 570 9.23 -29.81 14.62
C THR A 570 9.45 -28.92 15.86
N GLY A 571 10.25 -29.40 16.81
CA GLY A 571 10.52 -28.72 18.08
C GLY A 571 9.60 -29.19 19.21
N PRO A 572 9.99 -28.95 20.49
CA PRO A 572 9.27 -29.47 21.66
C PRO A 572 7.86 -28.89 21.82
N SER A 573 7.58 -27.75 21.18
CA SER A 573 6.27 -27.09 21.16
C SER A 573 5.68 -26.96 19.74
N CYS A 574 6.22 -27.66 18.73
CA CYS A 574 5.82 -27.55 17.32
C CYS A 574 5.86 -26.12 16.75
N ASP A 575 6.86 -25.36 17.19
CA ASP A 575 7.09 -23.97 16.84
C ASP A 575 8.04 -23.80 15.64
N CYS A 576 8.74 -24.86 15.23
CA CYS A 576 9.75 -24.81 14.19
C CYS A 576 9.25 -25.46 12.88
N PRO A 577 9.06 -24.72 11.78
CA PRO A 577 8.71 -25.32 10.50
C PRO A 577 9.92 -26.06 9.88
N LEU A 578 9.64 -27.22 9.27
CA LEU A 578 10.55 -28.00 8.42
C LEU A 578 10.57 -27.50 6.96
N SER A 579 9.55 -26.72 6.56
CA SER A 579 9.50 -26.13 5.24
C SER A 579 10.46 -24.96 5.13
N ASN A 580 11.26 -24.95 4.06
CA ASN A 580 12.11 -23.81 3.72
C ASN A 580 11.32 -22.71 2.99
N ALA A 581 10.00 -22.86 2.77
CA ALA A 581 9.22 -21.96 1.92
C ALA A 581 9.29 -20.48 2.34
N THR A 582 9.33 -20.19 3.64
CA THR A 582 9.47 -18.80 4.15
C THR A 582 10.89 -18.26 4.04
N CYS A 583 11.85 -19.12 3.75
CA CYS A 583 13.25 -18.79 3.48
C CYS A 583 13.59 -18.79 1.99
N ILE A 584 12.62 -19.06 1.09
CA ILE A 584 12.85 -19.05 -0.35
C ILE A 584 12.74 -17.59 -0.84
N ASP A 585 13.79 -17.12 -1.50
CA ASP A 585 13.86 -15.78 -2.09
C ASP A 585 13.15 -15.68 -3.45
N SER A 586 13.04 -14.46 -3.98
CA SER A 586 12.43 -14.13 -5.28
C SER A 586 13.03 -14.87 -6.48
N ASN A 587 14.26 -15.39 -6.35
CA ASN A 587 14.99 -16.14 -7.37
C ASN A 587 14.89 -17.66 -7.17
N GLY A 588 14.14 -18.12 -6.16
CA GLY A 588 13.93 -19.54 -5.85
C GLY A 588 15.07 -20.18 -5.05
N GLY A 589 16.03 -19.41 -4.54
CA GLY A 589 17.10 -19.88 -3.65
C GLY A 589 16.66 -19.89 -2.19
N VAL A 590 17.33 -20.67 -1.33
CA VAL A 590 17.09 -20.63 0.13
C VAL A 590 18.06 -19.62 0.74
N CYS A 591 17.53 -18.57 1.36
CA CYS A 591 18.29 -17.49 2.00
C CYS A 591 19.31 -16.81 1.08
N ASN A 592 18.97 -16.59 -0.20
CA ASN A 592 19.85 -16.04 -1.23
C ASN A 592 21.20 -16.77 -1.38
N GLY A 593 21.28 -18.04 -0.95
CA GLY A 593 22.53 -18.81 -0.91
C GLY A 593 23.60 -18.24 0.04
N ARG A 594 23.23 -17.29 0.90
CA ARG A 594 24.12 -16.54 1.82
C ARG A 594 23.87 -16.86 3.29
N GLY A 595 22.96 -17.77 3.56
CA GLY A 595 22.63 -18.25 4.89
C GLY A 595 22.06 -19.66 4.84
N HIS A 596 21.63 -20.14 6.00
CA HIS A 596 20.87 -21.37 6.11
C HIS A 596 19.51 -21.07 6.75
N CYS A 597 18.49 -21.82 6.35
CA CYS A 597 17.16 -21.68 6.92
C CYS A 597 17.05 -22.56 8.17
N GLU A 598 16.70 -21.95 9.30
CA GLU A 598 16.39 -22.66 10.53
C GLU A 598 15.03 -22.18 11.04
N CYS A 599 14.10 -23.11 11.25
CA CYS A 599 12.73 -22.82 11.67
C CYS A 599 12.04 -21.73 10.83
N GLY A 600 12.23 -21.75 9.50
CA GLY A 600 11.58 -20.82 8.58
C GLY A 600 12.13 -19.40 8.63
N ARG A 601 13.28 -19.18 9.27
CA ARG A 601 14.03 -17.92 9.26
C ARG A 601 15.43 -18.13 8.70
N CYS A 602 15.91 -17.15 7.95
CA CYS A 602 17.25 -17.21 7.38
C CYS A 602 18.32 -16.71 8.37
N HIS A 603 19.28 -17.59 8.66
CA HIS A 603 20.48 -17.28 9.43
C HIS A 603 21.64 -17.00 8.46
N CYS A 604 21.93 -15.71 8.25
CA CYS A 604 22.93 -15.25 7.29
C CYS A 604 24.36 -15.48 7.81
N ASN A 605 25.26 -15.97 6.96
CA ASN A 605 26.65 -16.29 7.32
C ASN A 605 27.50 -15.05 7.66
N GLN A 606 27.04 -13.84 7.26
CA GLN A 606 27.65 -12.56 7.62
C GLN A 606 26.59 -11.64 8.22
N GLN A 607 26.67 -11.37 9.52
CA GLN A 607 25.82 -10.38 10.19
C GLN A 607 26.25 -8.97 9.77
N SER A 608 25.58 -8.39 8.77
CA SER A 608 25.74 -6.98 8.41
C SER A 608 24.40 -6.25 8.60
N LEU A 609 24.46 -4.93 8.83
CA LEU A 609 23.29 -4.04 8.94
C LEU A 609 22.45 -3.92 7.64
N TYR A 610 22.84 -4.60 6.55
CA TYR A 610 22.33 -4.37 5.19
C TYR A 610 21.60 -5.59 4.58
N THR A 611 21.41 -6.66 5.35
CA THR A 611 20.69 -7.87 4.93
C THR A 611 19.30 -7.92 5.54
N ASP A 612 18.30 -8.22 4.72
CA ASP A 612 16.91 -8.38 5.15
C ASP A 612 16.63 -9.78 5.75
N THR A 613 15.34 -10.11 5.94
CA THR A 613 14.88 -11.36 6.56
C THR A 613 15.15 -12.64 5.76
N VAL A 614 15.55 -12.54 4.49
CA VAL A 614 15.92 -13.69 3.62
C VAL A 614 17.39 -13.62 3.17
N CYS A 615 18.22 -12.87 3.89
CA CYS A 615 19.62 -12.60 3.53
C CYS A 615 19.77 -11.96 2.14
N GLU A 616 18.73 -11.30 1.63
CA GLU A 616 18.83 -10.43 0.46
C GLU A 616 19.54 -9.15 0.88
N ILE A 617 20.48 -8.72 0.06
CA ILE A 617 21.15 -7.45 0.31
C ILE A 617 20.27 -6.37 -0.29
N ASN A 618 19.82 -5.43 0.55
CA ASN A 618 18.93 -4.38 0.10
C ASN A 618 19.66 -3.44 -0.89
N TYR A 619 19.40 -3.61 -2.19
CA TYR A 619 20.02 -2.82 -3.27
C TYR A 619 19.71 -1.32 -3.21
N SER A 620 18.64 -0.91 -2.53
CA SER A 620 18.36 0.52 -2.30
C SER A 620 19.32 1.16 -1.27
N ALA A 621 19.92 0.36 -0.38
CA ALA A 621 20.98 0.80 0.51
C ALA A 621 22.39 0.72 -0.12
N ILE A 622 22.62 -0.20 -1.08
CA ILE A 622 23.92 -0.38 -1.77
C ILE A 622 24.22 0.74 -2.77
N ARG A 623 23.20 1.30 -3.44
CA ARG A 623 23.39 2.36 -4.47
C ARG A 623 24.01 3.66 -3.96
N LEU A 624 24.12 3.87 -2.65
CA LEU A 624 24.78 5.05 -2.09
C LEU A 624 26.26 4.83 -1.71
N GLY A 625 26.80 3.60 -1.77
CA GLY A 625 28.14 3.28 -1.26
C GLY A 625 29.14 2.67 -2.26
N LEU A 626 28.68 2.06 -3.35
CA LEU A 626 29.53 1.22 -4.22
C LEU A 626 30.68 1.99 -4.90
N CYS A 627 30.44 3.23 -5.36
CA CYS A 627 31.48 4.05 -5.97
C CYS A 627 32.56 4.49 -4.96
N GLU A 628 32.21 4.74 -3.70
CA GLU A 628 33.18 5.15 -2.67
C GLU A 628 34.03 3.96 -2.20
N ASP A 629 33.42 2.79 -2.03
CA ASP A 629 34.13 1.58 -1.59
C ASP A 629 35.19 1.14 -2.61
N LEU A 630 34.96 1.35 -3.91
CA LEU A 630 35.88 0.99 -4.99
C LEU A 630 36.91 2.08 -5.30
N ARG A 631 36.66 3.34 -4.92
CA ARG A 631 37.48 4.54 -5.24
C ARG A 631 38.96 4.32 -4.93
N SER A 632 39.27 3.93 -3.70
CA SER A 632 40.66 3.81 -3.21
C SER A 632 41.46 2.70 -3.90
N CYS A 633 40.81 1.59 -4.26
CA CYS A 633 41.44 0.47 -4.98
C CYS A 633 41.62 0.77 -6.47
N VAL A 634 40.64 1.43 -7.11
CA VAL A 634 40.73 1.82 -8.53
C VAL A 634 41.84 2.84 -8.73
N GLN A 635 41.90 3.88 -7.89
CA GLN A 635 42.92 4.94 -7.97
C GLN A 635 44.33 4.36 -7.84
N CYS A 636 44.54 3.43 -6.91
CA CYS A 636 45.84 2.81 -6.74
C CYS A 636 46.21 1.85 -7.88
N GLN A 637 45.32 0.94 -8.29
CA GLN A 637 45.64 -0.02 -9.36
C GLN A 637 45.81 0.65 -10.73
N ALA A 638 45.09 1.75 -11.01
CA ALA A 638 45.13 2.43 -12.30
C ALA A 638 46.30 3.43 -12.44
N TRP A 639 46.61 4.21 -11.40
CA TRP A 639 47.61 5.28 -11.46
C TRP A 639 48.63 5.29 -10.32
N GLY A 640 48.54 4.38 -9.35
CA GLY A 640 49.46 4.34 -8.21
C GLY A 640 49.36 5.54 -7.28
N THR A 641 48.19 6.18 -7.23
CA THR A 641 47.87 7.38 -6.42
C THR A 641 46.80 7.07 -5.37
N GLY A 642 46.56 7.98 -4.42
CA GLY A 642 45.54 7.83 -3.38
C GLY A 642 45.95 7.07 -2.11
N GLU A 643 45.00 6.89 -1.18
CA GLU A 643 45.24 6.45 0.21
C GLU A 643 45.89 5.06 0.35
N LYS A 644 45.72 4.16 -0.64
CA LYS A 644 46.26 2.79 -0.60
C LYS A 644 47.64 2.62 -1.23
N LYS A 645 48.30 3.69 -1.69
CA LYS A 645 49.58 3.65 -2.44
C LYS A 645 50.68 2.84 -1.73
N GLY A 646 51.26 1.85 -2.43
CA GLY A 646 52.41 1.05 -1.96
C GLY A 646 52.16 -0.45 -2.03
N HIS A 647 52.11 -1.12 -0.87
CA HIS A 647 51.96 -2.59 -0.76
C HIS A 647 50.51 -3.07 -0.57
N THR A 648 49.59 -2.20 -0.16
CA THR A 648 48.19 -2.54 0.17
C THR A 648 47.25 -2.58 -1.05
N CYS A 649 47.76 -2.38 -2.27
CA CYS A 649 46.95 -2.44 -3.49
C CYS A 649 46.80 -3.84 -4.06
N GLU A 650 47.68 -4.77 -3.68
CA GLU A 650 47.55 -6.20 -4.02
C GLU A 650 46.43 -6.89 -3.21
N GLU A 651 45.95 -6.28 -2.13
CA GLU A 651 44.83 -6.77 -1.32
C GLU A 651 43.45 -6.47 -1.94
N CYS A 652 43.41 -5.67 -3.02
CA CYS A 652 42.17 -5.36 -3.72
C CYS A 652 41.72 -6.57 -4.56
N SER A 653 40.50 -7.06 -4.29
CA SER A 653 40.00 -8.33 -4.83
C SER A 653 39.76 -8.31 -6.35
N PHE A 654 39.49 -7.16 -6.96
CA PHE A 654 39.11 -7.03 -8.38
C PHE A 654 40.26 -6.53 -9.27
N LYS A 655 40.09 -6.65 -10.60
CA LYS A 655 41.08 -6.19 -11.59
C LYS A 655 40.60 -4.97 -12.38
N VAL A 656 41.43 -3.95 -12.46
CA VAL A 656 41.21 -2.77 -13.31
C VAL A 656 41.67 -3.01 -14.75
N LYS A 657 40.86 -2.60 -15.72
CA LYS A 657 41.19 -2.58 -17.15
C LYS A 657 41.00 -1.17 -17.71
N MET A 658 42.06 -0.60 -18.26
CA MET A 658 42.07 0.77 -18.78
C MET A 658 41.50 0.82 -20.21
N VAL A 659 40.50 1.67 -20.46
CA VAL A 659 39.79 1.83 -21.75
C VAL A 659 39.82 3.27 -22.26
N ASP A 660 39.69 3.45 -23.57
CA ASP A 660 39.74 4.77 -24.23
C ASP A 660 38.39 5.51 -24.15
N GLU A 661 37.26 4.81 -24.02
CA GLU A 661 35.92 5.39 -23.79
C GLU A 661 35.11 4.49 -22.83
N LEU A 662 34.26 5.10 -22.00
CA LEU A 662 33.35 4.41 -21.06
C LEU A 662 31.94 4.30 -21.66
N LYS A 663 31.21 3.22 -21.34
CA LYS A 663 29.81 3.01 -21.76
C LYS A 663 28.84 3.94 -21.00
N LYS A 664 27.70 4.28 -21.62
CA LYS A 664 26.68 5.20 -21.07
C LYS A 664 25.84 4.56 -19.96
N GLY A 665 25.33 5.36 -19.03
CA GLY A 665 24.67 4.92 -17.78
C GLY A 665 23.40 4.06 -17.94
N GLU A 666 22.80 3.98 -19.13
CA GLU A 666 21.66 3.11 -19.42
C GLU A 666 22.07 1.63 -19.68
N GLU A 667 23.37 1.37 -19.91
CA GLU A 667 23.93 0.04 -20.26
C GLU A 667 24.87 -0.55 -19.19
N VAL A 668 25.13 0.17 -18.10
CA VAL A 668 26.08 -0.25 -17.03
C VAL A 668 25.44 -0.14 -15.64
N VAL A 669 25.92 -0.94 -14.68
CA VAL A 669 25.36 -0.99 -13.32
C VAL A 669 25.48 0.37 -12.62
N GLU A 670 26.65 1.00 -12.75
CA GLU A 670 26.93 2.32 -12.17
C GLU A 670 28.13 3.01 -12.86
N TYR A 671 28.05 4.34 -13.01
CA TYR A 671 29.12 5.19 -13.54
C TYR A 671 29.67 6.07 -12.41
N CYS A 672 30.96 5.95 -12.11
CA CYS A 672 31.60 6.65 -11.01
C CYS A 672 32.64 7.66 -11.54
N SER A 673 32.72 8.83 -10.91
CA SER A 673 33.70 9.86 -11.27
C SER A 673 34.23 10.59 -10.05
N PHE A 674 35.54 10.65 -9.91
CA PHE A 674 36.22 11.21 -8.74
C PHE A 674 37.37 12.13 -9.15
N ARG A 675 37.71 13.08 -8.27
CA ARG A 675 38.90 13.91 -8.43
C ARG A 675 40.08 13.19 -7.77
N ASP A 676 41.20 13.09 -8.47
CA ASP A 676 42.45 12.63 -7.89
C ASP A 676 43.08 13.78 -7.09
N GLU A 677 43.31 13.55 -5.81
CA GLU A 677 43.85 14.54 -4.88
C GLU A 677 45.32 14.87 -5.16
N ASP A 678 46.05 13.98 -5.86
CA ASP A 678 47.48 14.17 -6.14
C ASP A 678 47.75 15.08 -7.36
N ASP A 679 46.86 15.12 -8.36
CA ASP A 679 47.05 15.88 -9.61
C ASP A 679 45.89 16.81 -9.99
N ASP A 680 44.85 16.90 -9.14
CA ASP A 680 43.67 17.74 -9.33
C ASP A 680 42.86 17.43 -10.60
N CYS A 681 43.14 16.30 -11.26
CA CYS A 681 42.42 15.84 -12.44
C CYS A 681 41.26 14.92 -12.08
N THR A 682 40.20 14.94 -12.88
CA THR A 682 39.06 14.04 -12.68
C THR A 682 39.27 12.74 -13.44
N TYR A 683 39.07 11.61 -12.78
CA TYR A 683 39.07 10.28 -13.39
C TYR A 683 37.71 9.61 -13.24
N SER A 684 37.34 8.77 -14.20
CA SER A 684 36.05 8.11 -14.23
C SER A 684 36.20 6.62 -14.57
N TYR A 685 35.26 5.80 -14.07
CA TYR A 685 35.23 4.37 -14.31
C TYR A 685 33.81 3.80 -14.24
N THR A 686 33.64 2.61 -14.81
CA THR A 686 32.37 1.87 -14.85
C THR A 686 32.57 0.43 -14.37
N VAL A 687 31.54 -0.13 -13.73
CA VAL A 687 31.53 -1.50 -13.22
C VAL A 687 30.60 -2.36 -14.09
N GLU A 688 31.14 -3.44 -14.68
CA GLU A 688 30.37 -4.41 -15.47
C GLU A 688 30.16 -5.72 -14.68
N GLY A 689 28.94 -6.29 -14.70
CA GLY A 689 28.61 -7.61 -14.12
C GLY A 689 27.49 -7.59 -13.07
N ASP A 690 27.20 -8.74 -12.43
CA ASP A 690 26.06 -9.01 -11.51
C ASP A 690 26.13 -8.27 -10.15
N GLY A 691 26.61 -7.03 -10.11
CA GLY A 691 26.43 -6.12 -8.97
C GLY A 691 27.17 -6.46 -7.69
N THR A 692 28.13 -7.41 -7.70
CA THR A 692 29.07 -7.61 -6.57
C THR A 692 30.54 -7.69 -7.04
N PRO A 693 31.48 -6.98 -6.39
CA PRO A 693 32.91 -7.08 -6.71
C PRO A 693 33.49 -8.35 -6.08
N GLY A 694 33.56 -9.43 -6.87
CA GLY A 694 34.28 -10.65 -6.55
C GLY A 694 35.68 -10.69 -7.18
N PRO A 695 36.48 -11.73 -6.92
CA PRO A 695 37.83 -11.87 -7.48
C PRO A 695 37.90 -11.96 -9.01
N ASN A 696 36.75 -12.16 -9.68
CA ASN A 696 36.61 -12.25 -11.13
C ASN A 696 35.99 -11.00 -11.77
N SER A 697 35.66 -9.96 -11.00
CA SER A 697 35.02 -8.75 -11.51
C SER A 697 36.05 -7.80 -12.14
N THR A 698 35.73 -7.23 -13.31
CA THR A 698 36.59 -6.27 -14.02
C THR A 698 36.00 -4.87 -14.01
N VAL A 699 36.78 -3.89 -13.55
CA VAL A 699 36.40 -2.47 -13.54
C VAL A 699 37.04 -1.76 -14.73
N LEU A 700 36.22 -1.10 -15.55
CA LEU A 700 36.70 -0.38 -16.74
C LEU A 700 36.97 1.07 -16.38
N VAL A 701 38.22 1.50 -16.52
CA VAL A 701 38.68 2.82 -16.10
C VAL A 701 39.11 3.63 -17.31
N HIS A 702 38.67 4.90 -17.40
CA HIS A 702 39.05 5.75 -18.52
C HIS A 702 40.54 6.10 -18.48
N LYS A 703 41.27 5.88 -19.58
CA LYS A 703 42.73 6.06 -19.62
C LYS A 703 43.18 7.49 -19.36
N LYS A 704 42.39 8.49 -19.78
CA LYS A 704 42.76 9.90 -19.71
C LYS A 704 42.02 10.58 -18.55
N LYS A 705 42.77 11.20 -17.64
CA LYS A 705 42.19 12.09 -16.63
C LYS A 705 41.85 13.45 -17.26
N ASP A 706 40.73 14.02 -16.88
CA ASP A 706 40.31 15.35 -17.32
C ASP A 706 40.91 16.40 -16.38
N CYS A 707 41.99 17.03 -16.85
CA CYS A 707 42.73 18.06 -16.12
C CYS A 707 42.38 19.47 -16.64
N PRO A 708 42.31 20.50 -15.78
CA PRO A 708 42.16 21.88 -16.22
C PRO A 708 43.39 22.38 -17.03
N PRO A 709 43.22 23.20 -18.09
CA PRO A 709 44.33 23.64 -18.93
C PRO A 709 45.26 24.64 -18.22
N SER A 710 46.58 24.45 -18.36
CA SER A 710 47.62 25.26 -17.73
C SER A 710 47.79 26.66 -18.34
N SER A 711 47.66 27.69 -17.49
CA SER A 711 48.23 29.06 -17.50
C SER A 711 48.61 29.76 -18.84
N PHE A 712 47.87 30.84 -19.16
CA PHE A 712 48.01 31.74 -20.32
C PHE A 712 49.07 32.86 -20.12
N TRP A 713 50.35 32.56 -20.28
CA TRP A 713 51.43 33.59 -20.20
C TRP A 713 51.76 34.32 -21.52
N TRP A 714 51.12 33.94 -22.63
CA TRP A 714 51.43 34.45 -23.97
C TRP A 714 50.59 35.67 -24.43
N LEU A 715 49.62 36.13 -23.62
CA LEU A 715 48.71 37.24 -23.97
C LEU A 715 49.24 38.65 -23.64
N ILE A 716 50.31 38.75 -22.84
CA ILE A 716 50.84 40.03 -22.35
C ILE A 716 51.45 40.93 -23.46
N PRO A 717 52.15 40.39 -24.50
CA PRO A 717 52.70 41.23 -25.56
C PRO A 717 51.62 41.82 -26.49
N LEU A 718 50.49 41.12 -26.66
CA LEU A 718 49.41 41.52 -27.58
C LEU A 718 48.63 42.74 -27.06
N LEU A 719 48.46 42.82 -25.73
CA LEU A 719 47.76 43.91 -25.04
C LEU A 719 48.52 45.24 -25.08
N LEU A 720 49.86 45.20 -25.06
CA LEU A 720 50.69 46.41 -25.14
C LEU A 720 50.63 47.10 -26.52
N PHE A 721 50.31 46.36 -27.58
CA PHE A 721 50.22 46.91 -28.94
C PHE A 721 48.81 47.42 -29.30
N LEU A 722 47.76 46.81 -28.74
CA LEU A 722 46.36 47.14 -29.05
C LEU A 722 45.84 48.41 -28.38
N LEU A 723 46.31 48.71 -27.16
CA LEU A 723 45.88 49.88 -26.38
C LEU A 723 46.21 51.24 -27.03
N PRO A 724 47.41 51.50 -27.58
CA PRO A 724 47.69 52.77 -28.25
C PRO A 724 46.94 52.92 -29.58
N LEU A 725 46.64 51.81 -30.27
CA LEU A 725 45.87 51.83 -31.52
C LEU A 725 44.40 52.25 -31.28
N LEU A 726 43.82 51.77 -30.17
CA LEU A 726 42.43 52.09 -29.78
C LEU A 726 42.28 53.56 -29.35
N ALA A 727 43.31 54.11 -28.69
CA ALA A 727 43.33 55.52 -28.29
C ALA A 727 43.38 56.48 -29.50
N LEU A 728 44.11 56.12 -30.55
CA LEU A 728 44.17 56.89 -31.80
C LEU A 728 42.81 56.88 -32.55
N LEU A 729 42.14 55.72 -32.55
CA LEU A 729 40.84 55.51 -33.17
C LEU A 729 39.72 56.30 -32.48
N LEU A 730 39.75 56.37 -31.14
CA LEU A 730 38.80 57.17 -30.35
C LEU A 730 38.98 58.68 -30.54
N LEU A 731 40.22 59.16 -30.73
CA LEU A 731 40.52 60.55 -31.06
C LEU A 731 40.03 60.94 -32.46
N LEU A 732 40.10 60.01 -33.42
CA LEU A 732 39.52 60.20 -34.75
C LEU A 732 37.99 60.21 -34.69
N CYS A 733 37.36 59.33 -33.92
CA CYS A 733 35.91 59.31 -33.72
C CYS A 733 35.37 60.58 -33.02
N TRP A 734 36.13 61.18 -32.10
CA TRP A 734 35.75 62.43 -31.44
C TRP A 734 35.69 63.61 -32.43
N LYS A 735 36.53 63.62 -33.47
CA LYS A 735 36.63 64.75 -34.41
C LYS A 735 35.57 64.76 -35.51
N TYR A 736 34.87 63.63 -35.74
CA TYR A 736 33.93 63.48 -36.88
C TYR A 736 32.45 63.26 -36.50
N CYS A 737 32.08 63.14 -35.22
CA CYS A 737 30.69 62.87 -34.81
C CYS A 737 29.93 64.11 -34.29
N ALA A 738 29.92 65.21 -35.06
CA ALA A 738 29.03 66.35 -34.83
C ALA A 738 27.79 66.38 -35.76
N CYS A 739 27.54 65.34 -36.55
CA CYS A 739 26.45 65.37 -37.54
C CYS A 739 25.83 63.98 -37.74
N CYS A 740 24.98 63.53 -36.81
CA CYS A 740 23.95 62.51 -37.07
C CYS A 740 23.05 62.29 -35.83
N LYS A 741 22.17 63.25 -35.56
CA LYS A 741 21.02 63.09 -34.64
C LYS A 741 19.74 63.09 -35.48
N ALA A 742 19.49 62.03 -36.26
CA ALA A 742 18.19 61.84 -36.95
C ALA A 742 17.91 60.46 -37.58
N CYS A 743 18.87 59.52 -37.69
CA CYS A 743 18.66 58.33 -38.56
C CYS A 743 18.83 56.94 -37.91
N LEU A 744 18.54 56.77 -36.62
CA LEU A 744 18.68 55.45 -35.95
C LEU A 744 17.39 54.92 -35.30
N ALA A 745 16.22 55.35 -35.77
CA ALA A 745 14.93 54.82 -35.30
C ALA A 745 14.34 53.69 -36.16
N LEU A 746 15.08 53.14 -37.12
CA LEU A 746 14.56 52.10 -38.04
C LEU A 746 15.62 51.04 -38.35
N LEU A 747 15.95 50.18 -37.39
CA LEU A 747 16.57 48.87 -37.61
C LEU A 747 16.16 47.91 -36.47
N PRO A 748 15.47 46.80 -36.73
CA PRO A 748 15.16 45.78 -35.74
C PRO A 748 16.25 44.69 -35.77
N CYS A 749 17.32 44.87 -34.99
CA CYS A 749 18.31 43.82 -34.71
C CYS A 749 18.82 43.87 -33.26
N CYS A 750 18.35 42.92 -32.46
CA CYS A 750 18.95 42.34 -31.25
C CYS A 750 19.39 43.26 -30.08
N ASN A 751 18.45 43.59 -29.19
CA ASN A 751 18.69 43.62 -27.74
C ASN A 751 17.92 42.46 -27.10
N ARG A 752 18.52 41.26 -27.01
CA ARG A 752 18.01 40.23 -26.08
C ARG A 752 18.40 40.67 -24.66
N GLY A 753 17.47 41.29 -23.94
CA GLY A 753 17.63 41.55 -22.51
C GLY A 753 17.65 40.24 -21.72
N HIS A 754 18.37 40.21 -20.59
CA HIS A 754 18.37 39.07 -19.68
C HIS A 754 17.25 39.21 -18.63
N MET A 755 16.62 38.10 -18.24
CA MET A 755 15.40 38.08 -17.41
C MET A 755 15.57 37.19 -16.17
N VAL A 756 14.87 37.53 -15.08
CA VAL A 756 14.76 36.70 -13.87
C VAL A 756 13.30 36.55 -13.44
N GLY A 757 12.85 35.34 -13.08
CA GLY A 757 11.48 35.11 -12.59
C GLY A 757 11.26 33.68 -12.08
N PHE A 758 10.12 33.42 -11.43
CA PHE A 758 9.79 32.08 -10.93
C PHE A 758 9.63 31.07 -12.07
N LYS A 759 10.05 29.82 -11.84
CA LYS A 759 9.94 28.75 -12.82
C LYS A 759 8.47 28.41 -13.09
N GLU A 760 7.75 28.10 -12.03
CA GLU A 760 6.33 27.77 -12.05
C GLU A 760 5.48 28.98 -11.64
N ASP A 761 4.23 29.01 -12.10
CA ASP A 761 3.22 30.02 -11.74
C ASP A 761 2.24 29.53 -10.67
N HIS A 762 2.20 28.22 -10.40
CA HIS A 762 1.34 27.63 -9.38
C HIS A 762 1.95 26.41 -8.69
N TYR A 763 1.71 26.27 -7.39
CA TYR A 763 2.00 25.06 -6.60
C TYR A 763 0.75 24.65 -5.81
N MET A 764 0.35 23.38 -5.93
CA MET A 764 -0.67 22.77 -5.06
C MET A 764 0.00 21.83 -4.07
N LEU A 765 -0.24 22.06 -2.79
CA LEU A 765 0.30 21.28 -1.68
C LEU A 765 -0.86 20.71 -0.85
N ARG A 766 -0.71 19.48 -0.38
CA ARG A 766 -1.62 18.89 0.62
C ARG A 766 -0.93 18.88 1.97
N GLU A 767 -1.54 19.48 2.99
CA GLU A 767 -0.92 19.69 4.31
C GLU A 767 -0.41 18.37 4.95
N ASN A 768 -1.19 17.30 4.83
CA ASN A 768 -0.88 15.96 5.35
C ASN A 768 0.33 15.27 4.69
N LEU A 769 0.70 15.68 3.46
CA LEU A 769 1.82 15.12 2.70
C LEU A 769 3.10 15.98 2.80
N MET A 770 2.99 17.18 3.34
CA MET A 770 4.12 18.09 3.43
C MET A 770 5.16 17.61 4.46
N ALA A 771 6.43 17.62 4.06
CA ALA A 771 7.55 17.30 4.93
C ALA A 771 8.10 18.52 5.71
N SER A 772 7.63 19.72 5.38
CA SER A 772 8.17 20.97 5.94
C SER A 772 7.16 22.12 5.98
N ASP A 773 7.49 23.15 6.76
CA ASP A 773 6.72 24.40 6.95
C ASP A 773 7.08 25.49 5.92
N HIS A 774 7.88 25.15 4.92
CA HIS A 774 8.29 26.02 3.83
C HIS A 774 8.29 25.26 2.50
N LEU A 775 8.18 26.00 1.41
CA LEU A 775 8.32 25.52 0.04
C LEU A 775 9.55 26.18 -0.61
N ASP A 776 10.50 25.38 -1.06
CA ASP A 776 11.62 25.88 -1.86
C ASP A 776 11.12 26.10 -3.31
N THR A 777 11.06 27.36 -3.71
CA THR A 777 10.40 27.81 -4.94
C THR A 777 11.46 28.29 -5.95
N PRO A 778 11.78 27.52 -7.00
CA PRO A 778 12.86 27.84 -7.93
C PRO A 778 12.58 29.10 -8.73
N MET A 779 13.57 29.99 -8.75
CA MET A 779 13.62 31.19 -9.60
C MET A 779 14.71 31.01 -10.67
N LEU A 780 14.35 31.27 -11.93
CA LEU A 780 15.19 31.09 -13.11
C LEU A 780 15.74 32.42 -13.62
N ARG A 781 16.99 32.40 -14.06
CA ARG A 781 17.67 33.47 -14.77
C ARG A 781 18.03 33.03 -16.19
N SER A 782 17.64 33.82 -17.19
CA SER A 782 17.91 33.56 -18.61
C SER A 782 18.68 34.72 -19.26
N GLY A 783 19.63 34.41 -20.13
CA GLY A 783 20.44 35.40 -20.86
C GLY A 783 21.92 35.40 -20.46
N ASN A 784 22.53 36.58 -20.32
CA ASN A 784 23.97 36.69 -20.04
C ASN A 784 24.29 36.44 -18.56
N LEU A 785 24.84 35.26 -18.26
CA LEU A 785 25.14 34.79 -16.90
C LEU A 785 26.43 35.37 -16.29
N LYS A 786 27.13 36.29 -16.98
CA LYS A 786 28.38 36.90 -16.52
C LYS A 786 28.21 38.04 -15.50
N LYS A 787 26.97 38.34 -15.09
CA LYS A 787 26.66 39.42 -14.14
C LYS A 787 26.01 38.85 -12.88
N HIS A 788 26.08 39.60 -11.79
CA HIS A 788 25.34 39.33 -10.57
C HIS A 788 24.00 40.07 -10.63
N ASP A 789 22.91 39.37 -10.31
CA ASP A 789 21.58 39.97 -10.17
C ASP A 789 21.02 39.59 -8.79
N VAL A 790 20.42 40.55 -8.09
CA VAL A 790 19.80 40.36 -6.77
C VAL A 790 18.32 40.67 -6.91
N VAL A 791 17.45 39.78 -6.43
CA VAL A 791 15.99 39.91 -6.54
C VAL A 791 15.37 40.01 -5.14
N ARG A 792 14.46 40.96 -4.95
CA ARG A 792 13.62 41.03 -3.76
C ARG A 792 12.28 40.36 -3.99
N TRP A 793 11.78 39.67 -2.98
CA TRP A 793 10.51 38.96 -3.03
C TRP A 793 9.70 39.17 -1.75
N LYS A 794 8.38 39.00 -1.83
CA LYS A 794 7.45 39.01 -0.70
C LYS A 794 6.37 37.96 -0.85
N VAL A 795 5.77 37.59 0.27
CA VAL A 795 4.57 36.74 0.35
C VAL A 795 3.41 37.57 0.87
N THR A 796 2.25 37.46 0.26
CA THR A 796 0.98 38.01 0.75
C THR A 796 -0.02 36.88 0.95
N ASN A 797 -0.52 36.73 2.17
CA ASN A 797 -1.61 35.80 2.49
C ASN A 797 -2.95 36.38 2.00
N ASN A 798 -3.65 35.67 1.11
CA ASN A 798 -4.85 36.19 0.43
C ASN A 798 -6.19 35.73 1.03
N MET A 799 -6.21 34.97 2.13
CA MET A 799 -7.47 34.50 2.74
C MET A 799 -7.83 35.29 4.00
N GLN A 800 -8.49 36.44 3.80
CA GLN A 800 -9.57 36.89 4.67
C GLN A 800 -10.73 37.36 3.79
N ARG A 801 -11.78 36.52 3.66
CA ARG A 801 -13.08 37.00 3.16
C ARG A 801 -13.57 38.12 4.09
N PRO A 802 -14.08 39.24 3.57
CA PRO A 802 -14.62 40.35 4.37
C PRO A 802 -16.01 40.01 4.95
N GLY A 803 -16.10 38.97 5.79
CA GLY A 803 -17.36 38.50 6.35
C GLY A 803 -17.32 37.77 7.70
N PHE A 804 -16.15 37.28 8.16
CA PHE A 804 -16.01 36.63 9.48
C PHE A 804 -14.84 37.22 10.26
N ALA A 805 -15.03 38.45 10.74
CA ALA A 805 -14.15 39.06 11.73
C ALA A 805 -14.74 38.86 13.13
N THR A 806 -14.63 37.66 13.69
CA THR A 806 -14.83 37.45 15.12
C THR A 806 -13.81 36.44 15.64
N HIS A 807 -12.74 36.99 16.23
CA HIS A 807 -11.75 36.37 17.12
C HIS A 807 -10.66 35.47 16.51
N ALA A 808 -9.58 36.11 16.03
CA ALA A 808 -8.18 35.89 16.50
C ALA A 808 -7.13 36.40 15.48
N ALA A 809 -7.18 37.69 15.15
CA ALA A 809 -5.97 38.46 14.89
C ALA A 809 -6.12 39.73 15.73
N SER A 810 -5.51 39.73 16.91
CA SER A 810 -5.41 40.95 17.71
C SER A 810 -4.71 42.00 16.84
N THR A 811 -5.38 43.11 16.55
CA THR A 811 -4.83 44.27 15.84
C THR A 811 -3.96 45.14 16.75
N ASN A 812 -3.60 44.63 17.93
CA ASN A 812 -2.89 45.40 18.94
C ASN A 812 -1.43 45.64 18.51
N PRO A 813 -1.02 46.90 18.25
CA PRO A 813 0.32 47.22 17.74
C PRO A 813 1.45 46.97 18.75
N THR A 814 1.12 46.81 20.04
CA THR A 814 2.08 46.53 21.12
C THR A 814 2.21 45.04 21.43
N GLU A 815 1.41 44.18 20.81
CA GLU A 815 1.51 42.73 20.97
C GLU A 815 2.85 42.21 20.46
N LEU A 816 3.52 41.40 21.27
CA LEU A 816 4.78 40.77 20.95
C LEU A 816 4.53 39.57 20.04
N VAL A 817 5.14 39.57 18.86
CA VAL A 817 5.08 38.47 17.88
C VAL A 817 6.49 37.98 17.53
N PRO A 818 6.65 36.68 17.22
CA PRO A 818 7.92 36.15 16.76
C PRO A 818 8.19 36.57 15.32
N TYR A 819 9.38 37.12 15.06
CA TYR A 819 9.91 37.37 13.72
C TYR A 819 11.03 36.39 13.42
N GLY A 820 10.86 35.55 12.40
CA GLY A 820 11.95 34.69 11.93
C GLY A 820 12.92 35.48 11.06
N LEU A 821 14.21 35.28 11.27
CA LEU A 821 15.28 35.96 10.57
C LEU A 821 16.28 34.93 10.04
N SER A 822 16.47 34.91 8.74
CA SER A 822 17.48 34.10 8.05
C SER A 822 18.53 35.00 7.42
N LEU A 823 19.81 34.76 7.72
CA LEU A 823 20.94 35.54 7.19
C LEU A 823 22.05 34.63 6.65
N ARG A 824 22.73 35.07 5.58
CA ARG A 824 23.91 34.37 5.05
C ARG A 824 25.18 34.92 5.68
N LEU A 825 25.88 34.11 6.46
CA LEU A 825 27.14 34.49 7.09
C LEU A 825 28.28 34.50 6.06
N ALA A 826 29.27 35.38 6.24
CA ALA A 826 30.53 35.32 5.48
C ALA A 826 31.48 34.24 6.07
N ARG A 827 30.93 33.04 6.31
CA ARG A 827 31.59 31.86 6.87
C ARG A 827 31.07 30.63 6.14
N LEU A 828 31.96 29.69 5.83
CA LEU A 828 31.60 28.42 5.20
C LEU A 828 30.94 27.48 6.20
N CYS A 829 30.01 26.67 5.71
CA CYS A 829 29.37 25.63 6.49
C CYS A 829 30.34 24.46 6.70
N THR A 830 30.47 24.00 7.95
CA THR A 830 31.27 22.83 8.34
C THR A 830 30.34 21.79 8.96
N GLU A 831 30.65 20.50 8.86
CA GLU A 831 29.81 19.43 9.42
C GLU A 831 29.58 19.57 10.94
N ASN A 832 30.56 20.10 11.66
CA ASN A 832 30.45 20.36 13.09
C ASN A 832 29.36 21.40 13.41
N LEU A 833 29.13 22.39 12.53
CA LEU A 833 28.11 23.41 12.72
C LEU A 833 26.68 22.86 12.56
N LEU A 834 26.51 21.76 11.82
CA LEU A 834 25.21 21.09 11.61
C LEU A 834 24.79 20.23 12.82
N LYS A 835 25.72 19.90 13.72
CA LYS A 835 25.45 19.12 14.93
C LYS A 835 25.28 20.05 16.14
N PRO A 836 24.11 20.07 16.81
CA PRO A 836 23.78 21.06 17.84
C PRO A 836 24.66 20.96 19.10
N ASP A 837 25.19 19.77 19.40
CA ASP A 837 25.96 19.48 20.62
C ASP A 837 27.46 19.78 20.50
N THR A 838 27.92 20.28 19.35
CA THR A 838 29.34 20.58 19.17
C THR A 838 29.72 21.92 19.80
N ARG A 839 30.95 21.99 20.31
CA ARG A 839 31.52 23.22 20.86
C ARG A 839 31.57 24.36 19.84
N GLU A 840 31.84 24.04 18.57
CA GLU A 840 31.89 25.02 17.47
C GLU A 840 30.51 25.63 17.20
N CYS A 841 29.45 24.81 17.19
CA CYS A 841 28.07 25.27 17.02
C CYS A 841 27.63 26.17 18.18
N ALA A 842 27.92 25.78 19.43
CA ALA A 842 27.60 26.58 20.61
C ALA A 842 28.30 27.95 20.62
N GLN A 843 29.59 28.00 20.25
CA GLN A 843 30.35 29.25 20.16
C GLN A 843 29.83 30.18 19.06
N LEU A 844 29.52 29.64 17.88
CA LEU A 844 28.95 30.45 16.80
C LEU A 844 27.55 30.94 17.15
N ARG A 845 26.73 30.11 17.79
CA ARG A 845 25.40 30.48 18.29
C ARG A 845 25.46 31.69 19.21
N GLN A 846 26.31 31.62 20.23
CA GLN A 846 26.52 32.72 21.17
C GLN A 846 26.97 33.99 20.44
N LYS A 847 27.95 33.88 19.55
CA LYS A 847 28.46 35.04 18.78
C LYS A 847 27.37 35.69 17.93
N VAL A 848 26.54 34.90 17.25
CA VAL A 848 25.45 35.42 16.42
C VAL A 848 24.41 36.14 17.29
N GLU A 849 23.97 35.49 18.36
CA GLU A 849 22.96 36.06 19.26
C GLU A 849 23.45 37.37 19.90
N GLU A 850 24.70 37.45 20.37
CA GLU A 850 25.27 38.67 20.95
C GLU A 850 25.30 39.83 19.93
N ASN A 851 25.81 39.59 18.72
CA ASN A 851 25.95 40.63 17.70
C ASN A 851 24.60 41.11 17.16
N LEU A 852 23.67 40.19 16.91
CA LEU A 852 22.34 40.55 16.42
C LEU A 852 21.52 41.24 17.53
N ASN A 853 21.62 40.80 18.79
CA ASN A 853 20.95 41.48 19.89
C ASN A 853 21.43 42.93 20.04
N GLU A 854 22.72 43.24 19.84
CA GLU A 854 23.22 44.63 19.89
C GLU A 854 22.65 45.50 18.76
N VAL A 855 22.52 44.96 17.55
CA VAL A 855 21.91 45.70 16.43
C VAL A 855 20.41 45.92 16.67
N TYR A 856 19.68 44.88 17.06
CA TYR A 856 18.23 44.94 17.27
C TYR A 856 17.81 45.60 18.58
N ARG A 857 18.73 45.89 19.51
CA ARG A 857 18.47 46.69 20.71
C ARG A 857 17.91 48.08 20.39
N GLN A 858 18.15 48.60 19.18
CA GLN A 858 17.58 49.85 18.67
C GLN A 858 16.05 49.77 18.50
N ILE A 859 15.47 48.56 18.49
CA ILE A 859 14.04 48.33 18.37
C ILE A 859 13.42 48.27 19.77
N SER A 860 12.60 49.28 20.09
CA SER A 860 11.91 49.35 21.38
C SER A 860 10.95 48.16 21.57
N GLY A 861 11.11 47.44 22.69
CA GLY A 861 10.27 46.28 23.03
C GLY A 861 10.73 44.94 22.44
N ALA A 862 11.85 44.90 21.71
CA ALA A 862 12.43 43.64 21.25
C ALA A 862 13.06 42.85 22.41
N HIS A 863 12.76 41.55 22.46
CA HIS A 863 13.37 40.60 23.40
C HIS A 863 14.64 39.99 22.80
N LYS A 864 15.40 39.26 23.62
CA LYS A 864 16.58 38.51 23.16
C LYS A 864 16.18 37.46 22.12
N LEU A 865 17.06 37.22 21.16
CA LEU A 865 16.94 36.17 20.15
C LEU A 865 16.81 34.78 20.79
N GLN A 866 16.07 33.90 20.12
CA GLN A 866 15.84 32.51 20.52
C GLN A 866 15.94 31.57 19.30
N GLN A 867 16.16 30.28 19.56
CA GLN A 867 16.09 29.20 18.56
C GLN A 867 17.10 29.32 17.39
N THR A 868 18.28 29.87 17.64
CA THR A 868 19.33 30.01 16.61
C THR A 868 19.85 28.66 16.12
N LYS A 869 19.60 28.37 14.84
CA LYS A 869 20.03 27.17 14.11
C LYS A 869 20.89 27.53 12.91
N PHE A 870 21.71 26.58 12.47
CA PHE A 870 22.57 26.72 11.31
C PHE A 870 22.21 25.67 10.27
N ARG A 871 22.18 26.07 9.00
CA ARG A 871 22.01 25.17 7.87
C ARG A 871 22.94 25.53 6.74
N GLN A 872 23.20 24.55 5.89
CA GLN A 872 23.91 24.75 4.64
C GLN A 872 22.96 25.37 3.62
N GLN A 873 23.44 26.34 2.86
CA GLN A 873 22.77 26.72 1.60
C GLN A 873 23.26 25.73 0.53
N PRO A 874 22.40 24.91 -0.08
CA PRO A 874 22.79 24.13 -1.25
C PRO A 874 23.11 25.12 -2.39
N ASN A 875 24.39 25.26 -2.75
CA ASN A 875 24.75 26.18 -3.83
C ASN A 875 24.42 25.57 -5.20
N ALA A 876 23.50 26.24 -5.90
CA ALA A 876 23.32 26.13 -7.34
C ALA A 876 24.45 26.84 -8.13
N GLY A 877 25.73 26.74 -7.72
CA GLY A 877 26.82 27.52 -8.33
C GLY A 877 28.25 27.13 -7.96
N LYS A 878 29.25 27.86 -8.50
CA LYS A 878 30.70 27.55 -8.45
C LYS A 878 31.43 27.94 -7.14
N LYS A 879 30.76 28.48 -6.11
CA LYS A 879 31.38 28.93 -4.85
C LYS A 879 31.12 27.96 -3.70
N GLN A 880 31.95 28.02 -2.67
CA GLN A 880 31.83 27.22 -1.43
C GLN A 880 30.53 27.56 -0.65
N ASP A 881 29.93 26.57 0.00
CA ASP A 881 28.65 26.70 0.71
C ASP A 881 28.77 27.55 1.97
N HIS A 882 28.07 28.69 1.98
CA HIS A 882 28.05 29.60 3.12
C HIS A 882 27.03 29.13 4.17
N THR A 883 27.31 29.37 5.44
CA THR A 883 26.40 29.06 6.54
C THR A 883 25.23 30.03 6.54
N ILE A 884 24.01 29.50 6.49
CA ILE A 884 22.79 30.25 6.79
C ILE A 884 22.49 30.10 8.27
N VAL A 885 22.21 31.23 8.92
CA VAL A 885 21.69 31.26 10.28
C VAL A 885 20.21 31.58 10.26
N ASP A 886 19.41 30.77 10.93
CA ASP A 886 17.99 30.99 11.17
C ASP A 886 17.77 31.25 12.66
N THR A 887 17.13 32.36 13.03
CA THR A 887 16.89 32.76 14.41
C THR A 887 15.53 33.43 14.57
N VAL A 888 14.97 33.46 15.78
CA VAL A 888 13.69 34.11 16.06
C VAL A 888 13.89 35.30 17.00
N LEU A 889 13.36 36.46 16.61
CA LEU A 889 13.33 37.69 17.39
C LEU A 889 11.90 38.03 17.79
N THR A 890 11.60 38.09 19.08
CA THR A 890 10.27 38.51 19.56
C THR A 890 10.23 40.03 19.71
N ALA A 891 9.33 40.71 19.00
CA ALA A 891 9.21 42.17 19.04
C ALA A 891 7.74 42.61 18.81
N PRO A 892 7.38 43.88 19.09
CA PRO A 892 6.02 44.37 18.84
C PRO A 892 5.64 44.30 17.36
N ARG A 893 4.36 44.03 17.03
CA ARG A 893 3.84 44.08 15.65
C ARG A 893 4.17 45.38 14.91
N SER A 894 4.17 46.52 15.62
CA SER A 894 4.53 47.83 15.06
C SER A 894 6.00 47.96 14.61
N ALA A 895 6.90 47.11 15.10
CA ALA A 895 8.33 47.18 14.81
C ALA A 895 8.73 46.62 13.43
N LYS A 896 7.82 45.93 12.73
CA LYS A 896 8.07 45.24 11.45
C LYS A 896 8.82 46.06 10.40
N GLN A 897 8.38 47.29 10.15
CA GLN A 897 9.01 48.17 9.15
C GLN A 897 10.41 48.63 9.57
N ALA A 898 10.61 48.85 10.88
CA ALA A 898 11.92 49.22 11.42
C ALA A 898 12.88 48.03 11.35
N LEU A 899 12.42 46.82 11.68
CA LEU A 899 13.18 45.57 11.57
C LEU A 899 13.62 45.31 10.13
N LEU A 900 12.72 45.46 9.16
CA LEU A 900 13.04 45.26 7.74
C LEU A 900 14.11 46.24 7.27
N LYS A 901 13.91 47.55 7.49
CA LYS A 901 14.87 48.59 7.08
C LYS A 901 16.24 48.41 7.74
N LEU A 902 16.26 48.06 9.02
CA LEU A 902 17.50 47.84 9.76
C LEU A 902 18.24 46.59 9.22
N THR A 903 17.51 45.51 8.96
CA THR A 903 18.07 44.27 8.41
C THR A 903 18.63 44.49 7.01
N GLU A 904 17.87 45.11 6.11
CA GLU A 904 18.31 45.43 4.75
C GLU A 904 19.60 46.27 4.76
N LYS A 905 19.62 47.34 5.58
CA LYS A 905 20.78 48.22 5.72
C LYS A 905 22.05 47.46 6.15
N HIS A 906 21.94 46.58 7.13
CA HIS A 906 23.11 45.83 7.64
C HIS A 906 23.56 44.69 6.71
N VAL A 907 22.63 44.07 5.98
CA VAL A 907 22.96 43.08 4.94
C VAL A 907 23.69 43.74 3.77
N GLU A 908 23.25 44.92 3.32
CA GLU A 908 23.94 45.70 2.28
C GLU A 908 25.34 46.15 2.73
N GLN A 909 25.51 46.50 4.01
CA GLN A 909 26.80 46.85 4.60
C GLN A 909 27.73 45.64 4.80
N GLY A 910 27.22 44.40 4.71
CA GLY A 910 28.01 43.18 4.89
C GLY A 910 28.38 42.87 6.34
N SER A 911 27.75 43.51 7.33
CA SER A 911 28.02 43.23 8.75
C SER A 911 26.91 43.67 9.70
N PHE A 912 26.64 42.83 10.71
CA PHE A 912 25.85 43.15 11.90
C PHE A 912 26.79 43.27 13.10
N HIS A 913 27.10 44.49 13.53
CA HIS A 913 28.16 44.73 14.52
C HIS A 913 29.50 44.09 14.07
N GLU A 914 30.04 43.10 14.78
CA GLU A 914 31.25 42.36 14.41
C GLU A 914 30.96 41.08 13.60
N LEU A 915 29.68 40.72 13.42
CA LEU A 915 29.26 39.56 12.66
C LEU A 915 29.29 39.88 11.16
N LYS A 916 30.24 39.30 10.42
CA LYS A 916 30.33 39.44 8.96
C LYS A 916 29.24 38.62 8.26
N VAL A 917 28.48 39.29 7.39
CA VAL A 917 27.43 38.68 6.57
C VAL A 917 27.72 38.91 5.09
N SER A 918 27.30 37.97 4.25
CA SER A 918 27.43 38.09 2.80
C SER A 918 26.22 38.86 2.24
N PRO A 919 26.42 40.00 1.56
CA PRO A 919 25.32 40.77 0.95
C PRO A 919 24.53 39.91 -0.02
N GLY A 920 23.23 40.16 -0.18
CA GLY A 920 22.41 39.51 -1.21
C GLY A 920 21.55 38.32 -0.74
N TYR A 921 21.53 38.00 0.55
CA TYR A 921 20.57 37.04 1.11
C TYR A 921 20.05 37.44 2.48
N TYR A 922 18.72 37.55 2.60
CA TYR A 922 18.03 37.55 3.88
C TYR A 922 16.60 37.03 3.71
N THR A 923 16.01 36.54 4.80
CA THR A 923 14.56 36.30 4.89
C THR A 923 14.08 36.80 6.24
N LEU A 924 13.02 37.62 6.23
CA LEU A 924 12.34 38.11 7.41
C LEU A 924 10.90 37.62 7.35
N THR A 925 10.52 36.76 8.29
CA THR A 925 9.16 36.23 8.43
C THR A 925 8.47 36.91 9.62
N ALA A 926 7.20 37.23 9.46
CA ALA A 926 6.29 37.66 10.52
C ALA A 926 5.12 36.66 10.62
N ASP A 927 4.07 36.97 11.37
CA ASP A 927 2.95 36.05 11.60
C ASP A 927 2.05 35.84 10.36
N GLN A 928 2.04 36.79 9.40
CA GLN A 928 1.15 36.74 8.23
C GLN A 928 1.82 37.03 6.89
N ASP A 929 3.10 37.39 6.89
CA ASP A 929 3.84 37.68 5.67
C ASP A 929 5.34 37.42 5.83
N ALA A 930 6.01 37.30 4.69
CA ALA A 930 7.46 37.18 4.63
C ALA A 930 8.02 38.05 3.52
N ARG A 931 9.26 38.49 3.71
CA ARG A 931 10.03 39.21 2.72
C ARG A 931 11.44 38.70 2.70
N GLY A 932 12.05 38.69 1.54
CA GLY A 932 13.43 38.27 1.42
C GLY A 932 14.12 38.82 0.19
N MET A 933 15.40 38.49 0.12
CA MET A 933 16.29 38.86 -0.96
C MET A 933 17.14 37.65 -1.31
N VAL A 934 17.37 37.44 -2.61
CA VAL A 934 18.16 36.32 -3.13
C VAL A 934 19.11 36.79 -4.23
N GLU A 935 20.34 36.29 -4.22
CA GLU A 935 21.39 36.64 -5.20
C GLU A 935 21.59 35.51 -6.21
N PHE A 936 21.56 35.86 -7.49
CA PHE A 936 22.07 35.05 -8.60
C PHE A 936 23.55 35.36 -8.82
N GLN A 937 24.42 34.42 -8.44
CA GLN A 937 25.86 34.53 -8.66
C GLN A 937 26.24 34.36 -10.14
N GLU A 938 27.45 34.75 -10.53
CA GLU A 938 27.96 34.52 -11.89
C GLU A 938 27.88 33.03 -12.29
N GLY A 939 27.28 32.74 -13.45
CA GLY A 939 27.11 31.37 -13.96
C GLY A 939 25.99 30.55 -13.32
N VAL A 940 25.20 31.12 -12.40
CA VAL A 940 24.06 30.45 -11.76
C VAL A 940 22.76 30.74 -12.51
N GLU A 941 22.09 29.70 -12.99
CA GLU A 941 20.83 29.83 -13.76
C GLU A 941 19.58 29.69 -12.88
N LEU A 942 19.69 29.02 -11.73
CA LEU A 942 18.57 28.69 -10.86
C LEU A 942 18.94 28.96 -9.40
N VAL A 943 18.04 29.59 -8.64
CA VAL A 943 18.17 29.72 -7.18
C VAL A 943 16.83 29.48 -6.51
N ASP A 944 16.80 28.68 -5.46
CA ASP A 944 15.58 28.40 -4.70
C ASP A 944 15.26 29.51 -3.70
N VAL A 945 14.02 29.98 -3.74
CA VAL A 945 13.45 30.90 -2.77
C VAL A 945 12.67 30.11 -1.73
N ARG A 946 13.14 30.09 -0.48
CA ARG A 946 12.47 29.41 0.62
C ARG A 946 11.26 30.21 1.10
N VAL A 947 10.07 29.81 0.66
CA VAL A 947 8.81 30.48 0.97
C VAL A 947 8.17 29.83 2.20
N PRO A 948 7.98 30.56 3.32
CA PRO A 948 7.29 30.03 4.48
C PRO A 948 5.79 29.85 4.22
N LEU A 949 5.25 28.72 4.63
CA LEU A 949 3.86 28.35 4.44
C LEU A 949 3.11 28.66 5.73
N PHE A 950 2.56 29.87 5.83
CA PHE A 950 1.81 30.32 7.00
C PHE A 950 0.55 29.45 7.14
N ILE A 951 0.55 28.38 7.93
CA ILE A 951 -0.62 27.52 8.12
C ILE A 951 -1.05 27.58 9.59
N ARG A 952 -2.32 27.85 9.85
CA ARG A 952 -2.91 27.87 11.20
C ARG A 952 -4.13 26.95 11.25
N PRO A 953 -4.41 26.28 12.38
CA PRO A 953 -5.56 25.38 12.52
C PRO A 953 -6.89 26.01 12.09
N GLU A 954 -7.08 27.30 12.37
CA GLU A 954 -8.28 28.08 12.07
C GLU A 954 -8.43 28.58 10.62
N ASP A 955 -7.42 28.41 9.76
CA ASP A 955 -7.56 28.79 8.35
C ASP A 955 -8.55 27.86 7.60
N ASP A 956 -9.16 28.32 6.52
CA ASP A 956 -10.08 27.52 5.68
C ASP A 956 -9.41 26.25 5.11
N ASP A 957 -10.23 25.28 4.66
CA ASP A 957 -9.76 24.00 4.11
C ASP A 957 -8.87 24.17 2.85
N GLU A 958 -8.95 25.32 2.19
CA GLU A 958 -8.03 25.73 1.14
C GLU A 958 -7.41 27.09 1.49
N LYS A 959 -6.08 27.16 1.56
CA LYS A 959 -5.33 28.38 1.82
C LYS A 959 -4.45 28.76 0.64
N GLN A 960 -4.61 29.98 0.13
CA GLN A 960 -3.79 30.50 -0.96
C GLN A 960 -2.79 31.57 -0.47
N LEU A 961 -1.52 31.36 -0.80
CA LEU A 961 -0.42 32.30 -0.60
C LEU A 961 0.06 32.81 -1.98
N LEU A 962 0.19 34.13 -2.13
CA LEU A 962 0.75 34.73 -3.33
C LEU A 962 2.19 35.17 -3.04
N VAL A 963 3.15 34.67 -3.82
CA VAL A 963 4.54 35.10 -3.77
C VAL A 963 4.83 36.00 -4.96
N GLU A 964 5.42 37.17 -4.70
CA GLU A 964 5.71 38.19 -5.70
C GLU A 964 7.21 38.55 -5.69
N ALA A 965 7.85 38.49 -6.86
CA ALA A 965 9.15 39.10 -7.12
C ALA A 965 8.93 40.60 -7.37
N ILE A 966 9.48 41.44 -6.49
CA ILE A 966 9.20 42.88 -6.40
C ILE A 966 10.02 43.65 -7.43
N ASP A 967 11.34 43.52 -7.36
CA ASP A 967 12.29 44.25 -8.19
C ASP A 967 13.69 43.59 -8.17
N VAL A 968 14.58 44.11 -9.03
CA VAL A 968 15.99 43.73 -9.13
C VAL A 968 16.85 44.92 -8.70
N PRO A 969 17.11 45.12 -7.39
CA PRO A 969 17.85 46.30 -6.90
C PRO A 969 19.30 46.37 -7.37
N VAL A 970 19.93 45.22 -7.62
CA VAL A 970 21.32 45.12 -8.12
C VAL A 970 21.29 44.19 -9.33
N GLY A 971 21.81 44.66 -10.46
CA GLY A 971 21.79 43.90 -11.71
C GLY A 971 21.20 44.72 -12.85
N THR A 972 21.10 44.11 -14.02
CA THR A 972 20.46 44.75 -15.19
C THR A 972 19.29 43.91 -15.73
N ALA A 973 18.88 42.89 -14.98
CA ALA A 973 17.87 41.93 -15.41
C ALA A 973 16.47 42.52 -15.29
N THR A 974 15.59 42.18 -16.23
CA THR A 974 14.17 42.51 -16.12
C THR A 974 13.40 41.36 -15.48
N LEU A 975 12.35 41.66 -14.72
CA LEU A 975 11.48 40.63 -14.14
C LEU A 975 10.67 39.93 -15.23
N GLY A 976 10.75 38.60 -15.27
CA GLY A 976 9.91 37.73 -16.10
C GLY A 976 8.64 37.34 -15.35
N ARG A 977 8.47 36.04 -15.05
CA ARG A 977 7.38 35.53 -14.21
C ARG A 977 7.52 36.04 -12.79
N ARG A 978 6.76 37.09 -12.45
CA ARG A 978 6.86 37.79 -11.16
C ARG A 978 5.97 37.21 -10.05
N LEU A 979 4.95 36.42 -10.38
CA LEU A 979 3.98 35.89 -9.42
C LEU A 979 4.01 34.36 -9.43
N VAL A 980 3.83 33.77 -8.26
CA VAL A 980 3.52 32.35 -8.08
C VAL A 980 2.46 32.18 -7.00
N ASN A 981 1.43 31.41 -7.31
CA ASN A 981 0.35 31.07 -6.38
C ASN A 981 0.67 29.73 -5.70
N ILE A 982 0.59 29.67 -4.38
CA ILE A 982 0.74 28.44 -3.61
C ILE A 982 -0.58 28.14 -2.92
N THR A 983 -1.25 27.09 -3.34
CA THR A 983 -2.49 26.58 -2.73
C THR A 983 -2.15 25.44 -1.80
N ILE A 984 -2.60 25.53 -0.55
CA ILE A 984 -2.43 24.53 0.49
C ILE A 984 -3.81 23.98 0.83
N ILE A 985 -4.03 22.70 0.57
CA ILE A 985 -5.27 21.99 0.86
C ILE A 985 -5.11 21.28 2.21
N LYS A 986 -5.99 21.61 3.15
CA LYS A 986 -6.10 20.94 4.45
C LYS A 986 -7.06 19.77 4.33
N GLU A 987 -6.54 18.61 3.97
CA GLU A 987 -7.27 17.36 4.12
C GLU A 987 -7.30 17.02 5.61
N GLN A 988 -8.46 16.98 6.24
CA GLN A 988 -8.60 16.78 7.69
C GLN A 988 -8.19 15.35 8.11
N ALA A 989 -6.89 15.07 8.19
CA ALA A 989 -6.39 13.85 8.82
C ALA A 989 -6.56 13.96 10.35
N SER A 990 -7.69 13.49 10.90
CA SER A 990 -7.96 13.60 12.34
C SER A 990 -7.33 12.44 13.13
N GLY A 991 -6.09 12.61 13.61
CA GLY A 991 -5.45 11.66 14.53
C GLY A 991 -5.65 12.10 15.99
N LEU A 992 -6.34 11.31 16.83
CA LEU A 992 -6.43 11.62 18.27
C LEU A 992 -5.24 10.98 19.01
N VAL A 993 -4.33 11.80 19.53
CA VAL A 993 -3.11 11.35 20.22
C VAL A 993 -3.25 11.56 21.72
N SER A 994 -3.07 10.49 22.51
CA SER A 994 -3.18 10.51 23.97
C SER A 994 -2.27 9.47 24.62
N PHE A 995 -1.97 9.66 25.91
CA PHE A 995 -1.37 8.59 26.71
C PHE A 995 -2.36 7.44 26.87
N GLU A 996 -1.86 6.22 26.95
CA GLU A 996 -2.69 5.03 27.19
C GLU A 996 -3.30 5.04 28.59
N GLN A 997 -2.53 5.52 29.59
CA GLN A 997 -2.92 5.61 30.99
C GLN A 997 -2.61 7.00 31.56
N THR A 998 -3.29 7.37 32.65
CA THR A 998 -3.04 8.62 33.41
C THR A 998 -1.84 8.53 34.33
N GLU A 999 -1.47 7.32 34.76
CA GLU A 999 -0.35 7.05 35.67
C GLU A 999 0.47 5.84 35.19
N TYR A 1000 1.79 5.91 35.31
CA TYR A 1000 2.73 4.84 34.94
C TYR A 1000 3.65 4.51 36.12
N PRO A 1001 3.45 3.39 36.81
CA PRO A 1001 4.34 2.96 37.88
C PRO A 1001 5.62 2.33 37.31
N VAL A 1002 6.77 2.75 37.83
CA VAL A 1002 8.09 2.29 37.40
C VAL A 1002 8.89 1.87 38.63
N GLY A 1003 9.47 0.67 38.57
CA GLY A 1003 10.29 0.14 39.65
C GLY A 1003 11.58 0.95 39.82
N ARG A 1004 12.04 1.13 41.07
CA ARG A 1004 13.34 1.79 41.36
C ARG A 1004 14.55 1.09 40.73
N GLY A 1005 14.44 -0.18 40.35
CA GLY A 1005 15.48 -0.93 39.65
C GLY A 1005 15.50 -0.72 38.12
N GLU A 1006 14.53 0.00 37.57
CA GLU A 1006 14.47 0.28 36.13
C GLU A 1006 15.26 1.54 35.80
N GLN A 1007 16.15 1.45 34.81
CA GLN A 1007 16.97 2.58 34.36
C GLN A 1007 16.22 3.52 33.40
N VAL A 1008 15.09 3.08 32.83
CA VAL A 1008 14.32 3.82 31.83
C VAL A 1008 12.83 3.58 32.05
N ALA A 1009 12.07 4.65 32.23
CA ALA A 1009 10.61 4.62 32.19
C ALA A 1009 10.13 4.59 30.73
N ARG A 1010 9.27 3.63 30.38
CA ARG A 1010 8.68 3.46 29.04
C ARG A 1010 7.21 3.87 29.07
N ILE A 1011 6.86 4.92 28.32
CA ILE A 1011 5.53 5.52 28.33
C ILE A 1011 4.91 5.40 26.93
N PRO A 1012 3.91 4.52 26.73
CA PRO A 1012 3.21 4.41 25.45
C PRO A 1012 2.31 5.61 25.19
N VAL A 1013 2.40 6.14 23.98
CA VAL A 1013 1.54 7.19 23.42
C VAL A 1013 0.78 6.59 22.24
N THR A 1014 -0.54 6.61 22.34
CA THR A 1014 -1.43 6.01 21.34
C THR A 1014 -2.00 7.08 20.42
N ARG A 1015 -2.21 6.69 19.16
CA ARG A 1015 -2.90 7.46 18.15
C ARG A 1015 -4.12 6.65 17.69
N ARG A 1016 -5.33 7.14 17.96
CA ARG A 1016 -6.55 6.61 17.35
C ARG A 1016 -6.67 7.18 15.94
N ILE A 1017 -6.65 6.29 14.94
CA ILE A 1017 -6.69 6.63 13.52
C ILE A 1017 -8.17 6.79 13.12
N LEU A 1018 -8.58 8.02 12.80
CA LEU A 1018 -9.83 8.28 12.08
C LEU A 1018 -9.57 8.38 10.57
N ASP A 1019 -8.40 8.90 10.17
CA ASP A 1019 -7.92 8.96 8.79
C ASP A 1019 -6.41 8.67 8.67
N ASN A 1020 -6.01 8.08 7.55
CA ASN A 1020 -4.66 7.54 7.32
C ASN A 1020 -3.63 8.60 6.86
N GLY A 1021 -3.44 9.66 7.66
CA GLY A 1021 -2.44 10.72 7.44
C GLY A 1021 -1.21 10.64 8.36
N LYS A 1022 -0.25 11.56 8.23
CA LYS A 1022 0.79 11.78 9.24
C LYS A 1022 0.20 12.55 10.42
N SER A 1023 0.76 12.41 11.62
CA SER A 1023 0.35 13.21 12.79
C SER A 1023 1.56 13.49 13.68
N GLN A 1024 1.70 14.72 14.16
CA GLN A 1024 2.81 15.08 15.04
C GLN A 1024 2.33 15.77 16.31
N VAL A 1025 2.95 15.45 17.44
CA VAL A 1025 2.74 16.15 18.72
C VAL A 1025 4.09 16.40 19.41
N SER A 1026 4.23 17.48 20.15
CA SER A 1026 5.39 17.73 21.01
C SER A 1026 5.15 17.16 22.41
N TYR A 1027 6.20 16.70 23.08
CA TYR A 1027 6.13 16.24 24.48
C TYR A 1027 7.22 16.89 25.33
N ARG A 1028 6.93 17.09 26.61
CA ARG A 1028 7.90 17.59 27.60
C ARG A 1028 7.62 16.98 28.97
N THR A 1029 8.68 16.69 29.72
CA THR A 1029 8.61 16.32 31.15
C THR A 1029 8.55 17.56 32.06
N GLN A 1030 7.78 17.48 33.13
CA GLN A 1030 7.66 18.51 34.16
C GLN A 1030 7.88 17.92 35.55
N ASP A 1031 8.65 18.63 36.37
CA ASP A 1031 8.96 18.22 37.74
C ASP A 1031 7.71 18.12 38.63
N GLY A 1032 7.71 17.11 39.50
CA GLY A 1032 6.73 16.92 40.56
C GLY A 1032 7.44 16.79 41.91
N THR A 1033 7.25 15.66 42.59
CA THR A 1033 8.09 15.30 43.75
C THR A 1033 9.43 14.67 43.33
N ALA A 1034 9.50 14.10 42.13
CA ALA A 1034 10.74 13.80 41.43
C ALA A 1034 11.24 15.05 40.70
N GLN A 1035 12.53 15.37 40.85
CA GLN A 1035 13.17 16.54 40.24
C GLN A 1035 14.07 16.15 39.06
N GLY A 1036 13.99 16.92 37.98
CA GLY A 1036 14.85 16.78 36.82
C GLY A 1036 16.34 16.91 37.18
N HIS A 1037 17.18 16.11 36.52
CA HIS A 1037 18.62 15.98 36.76
C HIS A 1037 19.02 15.43 38.14
N ARG A 1038 18.05 15.09 39.00
CA ARG A 1038 18.26 14.41 40.27
C ARG A 1038 17.64 13.01 40.29
N ASP A 1039 16.38 12.91 39.86
CA ASP A 1039 15.57 11.68 39.88
C ASP A 1039 15.37 11.08 38.47
N TYR A 1040 15.37 11.94 37.44
CA TYR A 1040 15.24 11.57 36.04
C TYR A 1040 15.93 12.60 35.15
N ILE A 1041 16.26 12.25 33.91
CA ILE A 1041 16.77 13.21 32.92
C ILE A 1041 15.58 13.85 32.20
N PRO A 1042 15.39 15.18 32.29
CA PRO A 1042 14.33 15.88 31.56
C PRO A 1042 14.45 15.65 30.06
N VAL A 1043 13.32 15.35 29.43
CA VAL A 1043 13.25 15.15 27.98
C VAL A 1043 12.17 16.03 27.37
N GLU A 1044 12.47 16.51 26.18
CA GLU A 1044 11.55 17.25 25.32
C GLU A 1044 11.83 16.86 23.87
N GLY A 1045 10.77 16.69 23.08
CA GLY A 1045 10.89 16.28 21.68
C GLY A 1045 9.57 16.32 20.93
N GLU A 1046 9.60 15.79 19.71
CA GLU A 1046 8.43 15.65 18.85
C GLU A 1046 8.20 14.17 18.52
N LEU A 1047 6.95 13.71 18.64
CA LEU A 1047 6.49 12.39 18.20
C LEU A 1047 5.82 12.52 16.84
N LEU A 1048 6.42 11.95 15.80
CA LEU A 1048 5.89 11.93 14.44
C LEU A 1048 5.35 10.54 14.08
N PHE A 1049 4.03 10.39 14.04
CA PHE A 1049 3.35 9.18 13.59
C PHE A 1049 3.28 9.15 12.06
N GLN A 1050 3.81 8.09 11.47
CA GLN A 1050 3.64 7.82 10.03
C GLN A 1050 2.23 7.32 9.72
N PRO A 1051 1.78 7.32 8.45
CA PRO A 1051 0.52 6.68 8.06
C PRO A 1051 0.51 5.21 8.51
N GLY A 1052 -0.61 4.75 9.08
CA GLY A 1052 -0.77 3.41 9.65
C GLY A 1052 -0.17 3.19 11.05
N GLU A 1053 0.63 4.13 11.57
CA GLU A 1053 1.24 4.01 12.90
C GLU A 1053 0.26 4.41 14.00
N THR A 1054 -0.10 3.46 14.87
CA THR A 1054 -1.13 3.62 15.93
C THR A 1054 -0.56 3.89 17.32
N TRP A 1055 0.74 3.73 17.55
CA TRP A 1055 1.36 3.97 18.85
C TRP A 1055 2.88 4.25 18.74
N LYS A 1056 3.44 4.91 19.75
CA LYS A 1056 4.88 5.13 19.93
C LYS A 1056 5.25 5.04 21.41
N GLU A 1057 6.51 4.73 21.71
CA GLU A 1057 7.04 4.69 23.07
C GLU A 1057 7.93 5.91 23.37
N LEU A 1058 7.65 6.61 24.47
CA LEU A 1058 8.53 7.61 25.05
C LEU A 1058 9.43 6.98 26.11
N GLN A 1059 10.73 7.27 26.05
CA GLN A 1059 11.71 6.76 27.01
C GLN A 1059 12.27 7.91 27.84
N VAL A 1060 12.09 7.84 29.16
CA VAL A 1060 12.66 8.80 30.12
C VAL A 1060 13.67 8.07 31.00
N LYS A 1061 14.94 8.48 30.93
CA LYS A 1061 16.00 7.87 31.71
C LYS A 1061 15.87 8.26 33.18
N LEU A 1062 15.85 7.26 34.07
CA LEU A 1062 15.82 7.45 35.51
C LEU A 1062 17.25 7.52 36.05
N LEU A 1063 17.48 8.33 37.08
CA LEU A 1063 18.78 8.51 37.71
C LEU A 1063 18.84 7.70 39.01
N GLU A 1064 19.94 6.98 39.22
CA GLU A 1064 20.16 6.22 40.45
C GLU A 1064 20.31 7.16 41.65
N LEU A 1065 19.67 6.79 42.76
CA LEU A 1065 19.75 7.54 44.01
C LEU A 1065 21.18 7.50 44.56
N GLN A 1066 21.75 8.66 44.90
CA GLN A 1066 23.03 8.73 45.61
C GLN A 1066 22.89 8.11 47.00
N GLU A 1067 23.92 7.38 47.48
CA GLU A 1067 23.91 6.63 48.75
C GLU A 1067 23.50 7.46 49.99
N VAL A 1068 23.61 8.79 49.91
CA VAL A 1068 23.22 9.73 50.97
C VAL A 1068 21.69 9.87 51.11
N ASP A 1069 20.91 9.67 50.04
CA ASP A 1069 19.43 9.72 50.06
C ASP A 1069 18.82 8.49 50.75
N SER A 1070 19.56 7.38 50.86
CA SER A 1070 19.13 6.12 51.50
C SER A 1070 18.96 6.24 53.02
N LEU A 1071 19.63 7.20 53.66
CA LEU A 1071 19.79 7.27 55.13
C LEU A 1071 18.86 8.28 55.81
N LEU A 1072 18.24 9.19 55.07
CA LEU A 1072 17.40 10.27 55.63
C LEU A 1072 15.99 10.23 55.04
N ARG A 1073 15.12 9.44 55.68
CA ARG A 1073 13.65 9.44 55.51
C ARG A 1073 13.14 9.34 54.06
N GLY A 1074 12.85 8.10 53.68
CA GLY A 1074 11.55 7.76 53.10
C GLY A 1074 11.64 6.88 51.87
N ARG A 1075 11.15 5.64 52.01
CA ARG A 1075 10.69 4.76 50.91
C ARG A 1075 9.60 5.38 50.03
N GLN A 1076 9.40 6.70 50.07
CA GLN A 1076 8.28 7.37 49.42
C GLN A 1076 8.41 7.29 47.89
N SER A 1077 7.29 7.03 47.25
CA SER A 1077 7.15 7.10 45.79
C SER A 1077 7.37 8.54 45.31
N ARG A 1078 8.30 8.76 44.38
CA ARG A 1078 8.53 10.07 43.75
C ARG A 1078 7.81 10.11 42.41
N ARG A 1079 7.25 11.26 42.00
CA ARG A 1079 6.46 11.40 40.77
C ARG A 1079 6.85 12.62 39.95
N PHE A 1080 6.84 12.48 38.63
CA PHE A 1080 6.98 13.59 37.66
C PHE A 1080 5.89 13.46 36.58
N HIS A 1081 5.66 14.53 35.83
CA HIS A 1081 4.60 14.61 34.82
C HIS A 1081 5.16 14.65 33.40
N ILE A 1082 4.41 14.14 32.43
CA ILE A 1082 4.72 14.22 31.00
C ILE A 1082 3.49 14.78 30.30
N GLN A 1083 3.68 15.83 29.49
CA GLN A 1083 2.59 16.52 28.81
C GLN A 1083 2.77 16.50 27.29
N LEU A 1084 1.69 16.21 26.55
CA LEU A 1084 1.59 16.40 25.11
C LEU A 1084 1.10 17.81 24.79
N SER A 1085 1.68 18.42 23.75
CA SER A 1085 1.40 19.79 23.32
C SER A 1085 1.62 19.96 21.81
N ASN A 1086 1.26 21.13 21.26
CA ASN A 1086 1.58 21.53 19.87
C ASN A 1086 1.26 20.47 18.80
N PRO A 1087 -0.01 20.03 18.68
CA PRO A 1087 -0.39 19.07 17.64
C PRO A 1087 -0.28 19.70 16.24
N LYS A 1088 0.27 18.94 15.28
CA LYS A 1088 0.50 19.33 13.88
C LYS A 1088 0.04 18.21 12.93
N PHE A 1089 -0.15 18.54 11.65
CA PHE A 1089 -0.63 17.62 10.60
C PHE A 1089 -1.98 16.96 10.94
N GLY A 1090 -2.97 17.77 11.37
CA GLY A 1090 -4.32 17.28 11.69
C GLY A 1090 -4.46 16.52 13.02
N ALA A 1091 -3.38 16.38 13.79
CA ALA A 1091 -3.44 15.78 15.13
C ALA A 1091 -4.34 16.59 16.08
N ARG A 1092 -5.04 15.88 16.99
CA ARG A 1092 -5.75 16.46 18.13
C ARG A 1092 -5.30 15.74 19.40
N LEU A 1093 -5.19 16.47 20.50
CA LEU A 1093 -4.85 15.87 21.79
C LEU A 1093 -6.08 15.21 22.40
N GLY A 1094 -5.98 13.92 22.72
CA GLY A 1094 -7.01 13.17 23.42
C GLY A 1094 -6.93 13.31 24.94
N GLN A 1095 -7.78 12.55 25.66
CA GLN A 1095 -7.70 12.46 27.12
C GLN A 1095 -7.27 11.04 27.50
N PRO A 1096 -6.20 10.86 28.29
CA PRO A 1096 -5.35 11.90 28.89
C PRO A 1096 -4.25 12.45 27.95
N HIS A 1097 -4.09 13.78 27.91
CA HIS A 1097 -2.96 14.47 27.23
C HIS A 1097 -1.80 14.81 28.18
N SER A 1098 -1.93 14.44 29.46
CA SER A 1098 -0.90 14.53 30.48
C SER A 1098 -0.93 13.25 31.31
N ALA A 1099 0.25 12.70 31.63
CA ALA A 1099 0.38 11.49 32.44
C ALA A 1099 1.42 11.68 33.55
N THR A 1100 1.28 10.92 34.64
CA THR A 1100 2.17 10.96 35.80
C THR A 1100 3.00 9.69 35.87
N VAL A 1101 4.32 9.79 35.94
CA VAL A 1101 5.22 8.66 36.16
C VAL A 1101 5.53 8.56 37.64
N ILE A 1102 5.38 7.38 38.24
CA ILE A 1102 5.56 7.12 39.68
C ILE A 1102 6.73 6.16 39.86
N ILE A 1103 7.81 6.63 40.49
CA ILE A 1103 9.01 5.86 40.80
C ILE A 1103 8.90 5.31 42.22
N GLY A 1104 8.84 3.98 42.38
CA GLY A 1104 8.62 3.32 43.69
C GLY A 1104 9.03 1.84 43.74
N ASP A 1105 8.89 1.21 44.91
CA ASP A 1105 9.15 -0.23 45.09
C ASP A 1105 7.86 -1.04 44.86
N PRO A 1106 7.93 -2.27 44.31
CA PRO A 1106 6.75 -3.08 43.97
C PRO A 1106 5.79 -3.30 45.15
N ASP A 1107 6.32 -3.53 46.35
CA ASP A 1107 5.53 -3.85 47.55
C ASP A 1107 4.75 -2.65 48.14
N GLU A 1108 5.09 -1.41 47.76
CA GLU A 1108 4.34 -0.20 48.17
C GLU A 1108 3.30 0.24 47.13
N LEU A 1109 3.45 -0.16 45.86
CA LEU A 1109 2.52 0.15 44.76
C LEU A 1109 1.17 -0.57 44.96
N ASP A 1110 1.18 -1.80 45.47
CA ASP A 1110 -0.04 -2.56 45.82
C ASP A 1110 -0.75 -2.01 47.07
N ARG A 1111 -0.02 -1.36 47.98
CA ARG A 1111 -0.55 -0.92 49.27
C ARG A 1111 -1.29 0.42 49.21
N ASN A 1112 -0.95 1.27 48.23
CA ASN A 1112 -1.64 2.55 47.98
C ASN A 1112 -2.98 2.38 47.23
N PHE A 1113 -3.22 1.24 46.58
CA PHE A 1113 -4.52 0.93 45.97
C PHE A 1113 -5.60 0.49 46.98
N ILE A 1114 -5.21 0.15 48.22
CA ILE A 1114 -6.14 -0.34 49.25
C ILE A 1114 -6.47 0.76 50.30
N GLY A 1115 -5.82 1.93 50.24
CA GLY A 1115 -5.85 2.93 51.33
C GLY A 1115 -6.66 4.22 51.13
N GLN A 1116 -7.31 4.46 49.99
CA GLN A 1116 -8.04 5.72 49.71
C GLN A 1116 -9.54 5.56 49.43
N THR A 1117 -10.21 4.60 50.07
CA THR A 1117 -11.67 4.65 50.26
C THR A 1117 -12.01 5.36 51.58
N ALA A 1118 -11.78 6.68 51.67
CA ALA A 1118 -12.52 7.56 52.59
C ALA A 1118 -12.14 9.04 52.39
N SER A 1119 -13.14 9.84 52.00
CA SER A 1119 -13.23 11.31 52.09
C SER A 1119 -12.51 12.19 51.04
N SER A 1120 -13.22 12.53 49.95
CA SER A 1120 -13.58 13.90 49.49
C SER A 1120 -13.99 13.91 47.99
N PRO A 1121 -14.45 15.06 47.45
CA PRO A 1121 -15.80 15.38 46.93
C PRO A 1121 -16.17 14.76 45.55
N PRO A 1122 -17.46 14.81 45.12
CA PRO A 1122 -17.95 13.96 44.02
C PRO A 1122 -17.38 14.37 42.65
N PRO A 1123 -16.98 13.40 41.80
CA PRO A 1123 -16.75 13.64 40.38
C PRO A 1123 -18.08 13.93 39.68
N ALA A 1124 -18.08 14.98 38.85
CA ALA A 1124 -19.23 15.32 38.03
C ALA A 1124 -19.37 14.36 36.85
N ARG A 1125 -20.49 13.62 36.87
CA ARG A 1125 -21.27 13.07 35.73
C ARG A 1125 -20.60 11.97 34.89
N GLY A 1126 -21.04 10.74 35.13
CA GLY A 1126 -20.66 9.53 34.42
C GLY A 1126 -21.50 9.24 33.18
N ASP A 1127 -20.90 8.49 32.26
CA ASP A 1127 -21.58 7.83 31.14
C ASP A 1127 -22.13 6.46 31.58
N LEU A 1128 -23.37 6.18 31.17
CA LEU A 1128 -24.06 4.91 31.34
C LEU A 1128 -23.59 3.92 30.27
N GLY A 1129 -23.33 2.67 30.65
CA GLY A 1129 -23.17 1.57 29.70
C GLY A 1129 -24.48 1.29 28.94
N ALA A 1130 -24.36 0.78 27.71
CA ALA A 1130 -25.51 0.53 26.83
C ALA A 1130 -26.52 -0.46 27.44
N PRO A 1131 -27.84 -0.21 27.29
CA PRO A 1131 -28.88 -1.07 27.86
C PRO A 1131 -28.98 -2.42 27.13
N GLN A 1132 -29.22 -3.50 27.89
CA GLN A 1132 -29.46 -4.83 27.32
C GLN A 1132 -30.95 -5.02 26.96
N ASN A 1133 -31.21 -5.62 25.79
CA ASN A 1133 -32.55 -5.91 25.21
C ASN A 1133 -33.49 -4.70 25.00
N PRO A 1134 -33.12 -3.76 24.11
CA PRO A 1134 -34.03 -2.71 23.68
C PRO A 1134 -35.17 -3.23 22.80
N ASN A 1135 -36.41 -2.82 23.08
CA ASN A 1135 -37.56 -3.11 22.22
C ASN A 1135 -38.27 -1.81 21.83
N ALA A 1136 -38.29 -1.51 20.54
CA ALA A 1136 -38.77 -0.23 19.99
C ALA A 1136 -40.07 -0.43 19.21
N LYS A 1137 -41.10 0.36 19.55
CA LYS A 1137 -42.35 0.42 18.78
C LYS A 1137 -42.61 1.84 18.28
N ALA A 1138 -42.94 1.96 16.99
CA ALA A 1138 -43.29 3.24 16.39
C ALA A 1138 -44.61 3.76 16.99
N ALA A 1139 -44.58 4.96 17.57
CA ALA A 1139 -45.75 5.64 18.12
C ALA A 1139 -46.22 6.82 17.24
N GLY A 1140 -45.48 7.14 16.18
CA GLY A 1140 -45.83 8.13 15.16
C GLY A 1140 -44.63 8.48 14.25
N SER A 1141 -44.87 9.31 13.23
CA SER A 1141 -43.86 9.65 12.19
C SER A 1141 -42.59 10.35 12.70
N ARG A 1142 -42.59 10.84 13.95
CA ARG A 1142 -41.42 11.44 14.61
C ARG A 1142 -41.23 10.99 16.05
N LYS A 1143 -41.91 9.91 16.48
CA LYS A 1143 -41.79 9.41 17.86
C LYS A 1143 -41.80 7.88 17.89
N ILE A 1144 -40.80 7.34 18.56
CA ILE A 1144 -40.66 5.90 18.81
C ILE A 1144 -40.71 5.73 20.33
N HIS A 1145 -41.55 4.81 20.80
CA HIS A 1145 -41.61 4.46 22.22
C HIS A 1145 -40.64 3.31 22.47
N PHE A 1146 -39.77 3.50 23.46
CA PHE A 1146 -38.63 2.62 23.69
C PHE A 1146 -38.70 2.11 25.13
N ASN A 1147 -38.87 0.79 25.29
CA ASN A 1147 -38.89 0.15 26.60
C ASN A 1147 -37.64 -0.69 26.80
N TRP A 1148 -37.03 -0.57 27.97
CA TRP A 1148 -35.93 -1.41 28.44
C TRP A 1148 -36.05 -1.63 29.96
N LEU A 1149 -35.50 -2.73 30.46
CA LEU A 1149 -35.51 -3.09 31.89
C LEU A 1149 -34.17 -2.66 32.53
N PRO A 1150 -34.16 -1.70 33.45
CA PRO A 1150 -32.93 -1.34 34.17
C PRO A 1150 -32.58 -2.39 35.24
N PRO A 1151 -31.28 -2.58 35.57
CA PRO A 1151 -30.87 -3.45 36.68
C PRO A 1151 -31.40 -2.94 38.03
N PRO A 1152 -31.65 -3.83 39.01
CA PRO A 1152 -32.28 -3.44 40.27
C PRO A 1152 -31.35 -2.58 41.14
N GLY A 1153 -31.71 -1.31 41.29
CA GLY A 1153 -31.12 -0.30 42.17
C GLY A 1153 -31.94 0.98 42.09
N LYS A 1154 -32.21 1.65 43.22
CA LYS A 1154 -33.12 2.82 43.24
C LYS A 1154 -32.56 3.97 42.38
N PRO A 1155 -33.37 4.57 41.48
CA PRO A 1155 -32.93 5.68 40.65
C PRO A 1155 -33.15 6.98 41.43
N MET A 1156 -32.06 7.67 41.74
CA MET A 1156 -32.05 9.13 41.76
C MET A 1156 -30.93 9.56 40.84
N GLY A 1157 -31.33 9.91 39.63
CA GLY A 1157 -30.52 10.19 38.45
C GLY A 1157 -31.37 9.97 37.22
#